data_AF-A0A3M0YB95-F1
#
_entry.id   AF-A0A3M0YB95-F1
#
_cell.length_a   1.000
_cell.length_b   1.000
_cell.length_c   1.000
_cell.angle_alpha   90.00
_cell.angle_beta   90.00
_cell.angle_gamma   90.00
#
_symmetry.space_group_name_H-M   'P 1'
#
loop_
_entity.id
_entity.type
_entity.pdbx_description
1 polymer ?
#
loop_
_entity_poly.entity_id
_entity_poly.type
_entity_poly.pdbx_seq_one_letter_code
_entity_poly.pdbx_strand_id
1 'polypeptide(L)'
;MSAKRWRKEKDNMSDQEKLTPLIEQKESKETEPRKKHMVYGSERFESATVNNHNEVLLTDTRKITKIVLGRDVALVLPKNPDAIPKWACYPTHQESWLPLWFVLLNHAQHKTPEELAYRQRLNERLTSEDRELMRKALIYKANEFWRAYKQDTETKEPRKKYKNITRIVQDILLYVDAPETVIENQEEYLTSHHLFPIIQKANELRRGVGLERASDLETQVEQVLSNYTKQAGGEESRKAYEELQEKLLRSSSDELVILVPDKNIADAELYADLVSYDLLMSEDEHDQDVVSIVSSLDEPQFHQLDAKFGPKLAHERRMDVIAVPENLGVWDVVRGGKESYQPISMILMTHAKPETEAAVKMQEQLQRELTPQFVAHHYLGAAEEFLHRDAWGKSFAKRFEDGKVKQIKKVIPLYRVACDLLPRAVYMLKTGKFPANVENDELWEIGETKEEAEKIQGHFKRQDVTQKELAELSKAIEAKFRKWFNDTDYLLFLENMEKMGQLETLTDGKQLQEAVRLTEQITELVPREQTEKIREAIAMAISRYKEQHREGGEMYANHVLRVGRRAAELAKSQGLGADFIQAAILHDILEDTPTTEEEVRSRFGEKILEIVKAVSHKDEDEPDEEYLNRVAKGGNLAVLVKRLDRLENLNDLNKAPKEFRLRKLRELEQAIPIWQRIDPEGAAEIEKITHEMLSKES
;
A
#
# COMPACT_ATOMS: atom_id res chain seq x y z
N MET A 1 15.77 0.77 12.33
CA MET A 1 16.60 -0.05 11.38
C MET A 1 16.38 0.42 9.94
N SER A 2 17.34 0.46 9.02
CA SER A 2 17.08 0.78 7.59
C SER A 2 16.42 -0.39 6.83
N ALA A 3 15.73 -0.15 5.71
CA ALA A 3 15.15 -1.21 4.86
C ALA A 3 16.18 -2.30 4.48
N LYS A 4 17.43 -1.87 4.23
CA LYS A 4 18.57 -2.76 3.95
C LYS A 4 18.96 -3.65 5.14
N ARG A 5 18.79 -3.16 6.37
CA ARG A 5 19.05 -3.90 7.61
C ARG A 5 17.91 -4.87 7.96
N TRP A 6 16.65 -4.44 7.81
CA TRP A 6 15.49 -5.33 7.96
C TRP A 6 15.57 -6.54 7.02
N ARG A 7 15.96 -6.34 5.75
CA ARG A 7 16.14 -7.44 4.79
C ARG A 7 17.22 -8.44 5.16
N LYS A 8 18.28 -8.02 5.86
CA LYS A 8 19.33 -8.93 6.36
C LYS A 8 18.85 -9.79 7.52
N GLU A 9 17.85 -9.33 8.25
CA GLU A 9 17.38 -9.97 9.48
C GLU A 9 16.05 -10.72 9.27
N LYS A 10 15.29 -10.44 8.19
CA LYS A 10 13.96 -11.01 7.91
C LYS A 10 13.90 -12.54 7.85
N ASP A 11 14.96 -13.18 7.37
CA ASP A 11 15.01 -14.64 7.23
C ASP A 11 15.14 -15.35 8.59
N ASN A 12 15.54 -14.61 9.63
CA ASN A 12 15.62 -15.08 11.02
C ASN A 12 14.38 -14.71 11.85
N MET A 13 13.41 -14.02 11.27
CA MET A 13 12.16 -13.61 11.95
C MET A 13 11.07 -14.67 11.75
N SER A 14 10.29 -14.93 12.79
CA SER A 14 9.05 -15.73 12.70
C SER A 14 8.01 -15.03 11.82
N ASP A 15 7.03 -15.78 11.29
CA ASP A 15 5.96 -15.20 10.48
C ASP A 15 5.12 -14.17 11.26
N GLN A 16 5.01 -14.36 12.58
CA GLN A 16 4.38 -13.40 13.47
C GLN A 16 5.23 -12.12 13.61
N GLU A 17 6.54 -12.21 13.76
CA GLU A 17 7.45 -11.05 13.81
C GLU A 17 7.53 -10.29 12.47
N LYS A 18 7.40 -10.98 11.34
CA LYS A 18 7.33 -10.34 10.01
C LYS A 18 6.05 -9.54 9.81
N LEU A 19 4.96 -9.99 10.42
CA LEU A 19 3.63 -9.35 10.35
C LEU A 19 3.37 -8.36 11.49
N THR A 20 4.18 -8.41 12.56
CA THR A 20 4.06 -7.48 13.69
C THR A 20 4.80 -6.19 13.31
N PRO A 21 4.11 -5.03 13.26
CA PRO A 21 4.78 -3.76 13.04
C PRO A 21 5.89 -3.58 14.08
N LEU A 22 7.12 -3.34 13.61
CA LEU A 22 8.21 -2.89 14.47
C LEU A 22 7.86 -1.48 14.95
N ILE A 23 7.08 -1.40 16.01
CA ILE A 23 7.04 -0.22 16.85
C ILE A 23 8.44 -0.17 17.46
N GLU A 24 9.37 0.55 16.81
CA GLU A 24 10.46 1.13 17.56
C GLU A 24 9.74 1.99 18.60
N GLN A 25 9.68 1.46 19.83
CA GLN A 25 9.51 2.30 21.00
C GLN A 25 10.67 3.27 20.91
N LYS A 26 10.47 4.43 20.26
CA LYS A 26 11.15 5.63 20.71
C LYS A 26 10.84 5.63 22.19
N GLU A 27 11.86 5.44 23.02
CA GLU A 27 11.81 5.80 24.43
C GLU A 27 10.95 7.04 24.48
N SER A 28 9.85 6.96 25.23
CA SER A 28 8.91 8.06 25.37
C SER A 28 9.75 9.29 25.67
N LYS A 29 10.04 10.11 24.65
CA LYS A 29 10.47 11.49 24.87
C LYS A 29 9.36 11.99 25.74
N GLU A 30 9.68 12.34 27.00
CA GLU A 30 8.74 12.82 28.00
C GLU A 30 7.67 13.61 27.28
N THR A 31 6.52 12.96 27.07
CA THR A 31 5.51 13.53 26.21
C THR A 31 5.02 14.74 26.96
N GLU A 32 4.94 15.86 26.24
CA GLU A 32 4.09 16.98 26.68
C GLU A 32 2.81 16.38 27.27
N PRO A 33 2.30 16.91 28.40
CA PRO A 33 1.11 16.37 29.04
C PRO A 33 0.04 16.16 27.97
N ARG A 34 -0.52 14.93 27.89
CA ARG A 34 -1.52 14.54 26.89
C ARG A 34 -2.42 15.72 26.59
N LYS A 35 -2.65 16.01 25.30
CA LYS A 35 -3.73 16.91 24.89
C LYS A 35 -4.97 16.53 25.71
N LYS A 36 -5.53 17.51 26.41
CA LYS A 36 -6.65 17.28 27.33
C LYS A 36 -7.83 16.82 26.48
N HIS A 37 -8.15 15.54 26.54
CA HIS A 37 -9.30 14.93 25.87
C HIS A 37 -10.47 14.74 26.84
N MET A 38 -11.69 14.84 26.30
CA MET A 38 -12.94 14.63 27.01
C MET A 38 -13.03 13.18 27.50
N VAL A 39 -13.45 13.00 28.75
CA VAL A 39 -13.60 11.67 29.37
C VAL A 39 -15.06 11.30 29.49
N TYR A 40 -15.39 10.02 29.42
CA TYR A 40 -16.79 9.57 29.50
C TYR A 40 -16.97 8.26 30.28
N GLY A 41 -18.21 7.98 30.69
CA GLY A 41 -18.49 6.80 31.51
C GLY A 41 -18.00 6.97 32.94
N SER A 42 -17.46 5.93 33.58
CA SER A 42 -17.12 5.98 35.02
C SER A 42 -16.00 6.97 35.38
N GLU A 43 -15.18 7.38 34.43
CA GLU A 43 -14.13 8.40 34.65
C GLU A 43 -14.64 9.84 34.73
N ARG A 44 -15.90 10.09 34.37
CA ARG A 44 -16.46 11.45 34.35
C ARG A 44 -16.64 12.07 35.74
N PHE A 45 -16.52 11.26 36.80
CA PHE A 45 -16.66 11.65 38.20
C PHE A 45 -15.40 11.28 38.97
N GLU A 46 -14.82 12.22 39.71
CA GLU A 46 -13.58 11.99 40.47
C GLU A 46 -13.78 10.98 41.60
N SER A 47 -15.01 10.88 42.13
CA SER A 47 -15.37 10.00 43.24
C SER A 47 -15.77 8.57 42.82
N ALA A 48 -15.86 8.29 41.51
CA ALA A 48 -16.26 6.98 41.00
C ALA A 48 -15.06 6.02 40.85
N THR A 49 -15.22 4.76 41.26
CA THR A 49 -14.17 3.75 41.12
C THR A 49 -14.02 3.34 39.66
N VAL A 50 -12.93 3.77 39.03
CA VAL A 50 -12.65 3.53 37.62
C VAL A 50 -12.05 2.13 37.42
N ASN A 51 -12.55 1.38 36.44
CA ASN A 51 -11.90 0.13 36.00
C ASN A 51 -11.23 0.24 34.62
N ASN A 52 -11.62 1.23 33.81
CA ASN A 52 -11.26 1.38 32.39
C ASN A 52 -11.14 2.89 32.08
N HIS A 53 -10.17 3.29 31.25
CA HIS A 53 -10.00 4.65 30.76
C HIS A 53 -10.79 4.87 29.48
N ASN A 54 -11.52 5.98 29.40
CA ASN A 54 -12.46 6.25 28.33
C ASN A 54 -12.33 7.69 27.85
N GLU A 55 -11.85 7.88 26.62
CA GLU A 55 -11.60 9.22 26.05
C GLU A 55 -12.41 9.45 24.76
N VAL A 56 -12.69 10.72 24.46
CA VAL A 56 -13.27 11.17 23.19
C VAL A 56 -12.23 12.02 22.48
N LEU A 57 -11.86 11.61 21.27
CA LEU A 57 -10.85 12.25 20.42
C LEU A 57 -11.56 12.96 19.26
N LEU A 58 -11.27 14.25 19.08
CA LEU A 58 -11.79 15.04 17.96
C LEU A 58 -10.72 15.12 16.86
N THR A 59 -10.94 14.43 15.75
CA THR A 59 -9.99 14.33 14.62
C THR A 59 -10.63 14.74 13.30
N ASP A 60 -9.86 14.75 12.21
CA ASP A 60 -10.37 15.04 10.87
C ASP A 60 -11.14 13.85 10.25
N THR A 61 -11.43 12.80 11.03
CA THR A 61 -12.23 11.66 10.59
C THR A 61 -13.63 12.10 10.16
N ARG A 62 -14.22 11.34 9.21
CA ARG A 62 -15.62 11.46 8.83
C ARG A 62 -16.52 10.39 9.46
N LYS A 63 -15.94 9.34 10.04
CA LYS A 63 -16.69 8.22 10.61
C LYS A 63 -16.69 8.30 12.14
N ILE A 64 -17.83 7.97 12.72
CA ILE A 64 -17.94 7.77 14.16
C ILE A 64 -17.30 6.42 14.47
N THR A 65 -16.13 6.45 15.09
CA THR A 65 -15.34 5.24 15.32
C THR A 65 -15.12 5.03 16.81
N LYS A 66 -15.34 3.79 17.25
CA LYS A 66 -14.92 3.36 18.58
C LYS A 66 -13.72 2.44 18.47
N ILE A 67 -12.66 2.76 19.20
CA ILE A 67 -11.46 1.94 19.30
C ILE A 67 -11.45 1.32 20.69
N VAL A 68 -11.43 -0.02 20.75
CA VAL A 68 -11.34 -0.78 22.00
C VAL A 68 -9.88 -1.18 22.23
N LEU A 69 -9.26 -0.60 23.25
CA LEU A 69 -7.83 -0.75 23.60
C LEU A 69 -7.73 -1.60 24.86
N GLY A 70 -7.78 -2.92 24.70
CA GLY A 70 -7.89 -3.86 25.80
C GLY A 70 -9.16 -3.64 26.62
N ARG A 71 -9.03 -3.03 27.81
CA ARG A 71 -10.17 -2.62 28.65
C ARG A 71 -10.60 -1.17 28.40
N ASP A 72 -9.72 -0.34 27.86
CA ASP A 72 -9.94 1.09 27.65
C ASP A 72 -10.69 1.32 26.32
N VAL A 73 -11.29 2.49 26.17
CA VAL A 73 -12.03 2.85 24.95
C VAL A 73 -11.73 4.27 24.53
N ALA A 74 -11.46 4.48 23.24
CA ALA A 74 -11.43 5.80 22.63
C ALA A 74 -12.59 5.93 21.63
N LEU A 75 -13.34 7.03 21.73
CA LEU A 75 -14.36 7.41 20.76
C LEU A 75 -13.81 8.51 19.87
N VAL A 76 -13.59 8.21 18.60
CA VAL A 76 -13.04 9.13 17.60
C VAL A 76 -14.18 9.75 16.81
N LEU A 77 -14.24 11.08 16.84
CA LEU A 77 -15.32 11.87 16.26
C LEU A 77 -14.78 12.97 15.33
N PRO A 78 -15.57 13.41 14.33
CA PRO A 78 -15.23 14.58 13.53
C PRO A 78 -15.08 15.84 14.39
N LYS A 79 -14.06 16.66 14.11
CA LYS A 79 -13.86 18.00 14.73
C LYS A 79 -15.05 18.93 14.54
N ASN A 80 -15.77 18.80 13.42
CA ASN A 80 -17.00 19.56 13.19
C ASN A 80 -18.22 18.78 13.74
N PRO A 81 -18.88 19.25 14.82
CA PRO A 81 -20.04 18.56 15.39
C PRO A 81 -21.23 18.51 14.44
N ASP A 82 -21.34 19.43 13.46
CA ASP A 82 -22.42 19.44 12.47
C ASP A 82 -22.30 18.28 11.45
N ALA A 83 -21.12 17.67 11.34
CA ALA A 83 -20.89 16.48 10.51
C ALA A 83 -21.49 15.20 11.15
N ILE A 84 -21.78 15.20 12.45
CA ILE A 84 -22.40 14.07 13.15
C ILE A 84 -23.93 14.14 12.92
N PRO A 85 -24.57 13.09 12.34
CA PRO A 85 -26.02 13.03 12.24
C PRO A 85 -26.72 13.20 13.60
N LYS A 86 -27.84 13.94 13.65
CA LYS A 86 -28.53 14.22 14.93
C LYS A 86 -28.90 12.95 15.69
N TRP A 87 -29.30 11.90 14.98
CA TRP A 87 -29.64 10.61 15.59
C TRP A 87 -28.57 9.55 15.34
N ALA A 88 -27.31 9.96 15.18
CA ALA A 88 -26.19 9.02 15.16
C ALA A 88 -26.22 8.17 16.43
N CYS A 89 -26.11 6.86 16.25
CA CYS A 89 -26.07 5.91 17.34
C CYS A 89 -24.69 5.89 17.99
N TYR A 90 -24.65 5.63 19.30
CA TYR A 90 -23.39 5.38 20.00
C TYR A 90 -22.87 3.97 19.62
N PRO A 91 -21.65 3.84 19.04
CA PRO A 91 -21.16 2.62 18.38
C PRO A 91 -20.78 1.50 19.37
N THR A 92 -21.75 0.99 20.13
CA THR A 92 -21.56 -0.12 21.07
C THR A 92 -22.77 -1.05 21.11
N HIS A 93 -22.54 -2.35 21.08
CA HIS A 93 -23.64 -3.32 21.19
C HIS A 93 -24.40 -3.23 22.54
N GLN A 94 -23.79 -2.73 23.63
CA GLN A 94 -24.44 -2.64 24.94
C GLN A 94 -25.23 -1.35 25.17
N GLU A 95 -24.94 -0.29 24.39
CA GLU A 95 -25.52 1.06 24.55
C GLU A 95 -25.95 1.68 23.21
N SER A 96 -26.07 0.88 22.14
CA SER A 96 -26.56 1.29 20.82
C SER A 96 -27.99 1.84 20.83
N TRP A 97 -28.69 1.72 21.96
CA TRP A 97 -30.00 2.32 22.14
C TRP A 97 -29.94 3.82 22.48
N LEU A 98 -28.76 4.36 22.78
CA LEU A 98 -28.54 5.78 23.07
C LEU A 98 -28.08 6.52 21.80
N PRO A 99 -28.61 7.73 21.54
CA PRO A 99 -28.01 8.61 20.56
C PRO A 99 -26.68 9.15 21.08
N LEU A 100 -25.73 9.34 20.17
CA LEU A 100 -24.38 9.80 20.47
C LEU A 100 -24.37 11.15 21.20
N TRP A 101 -25.21 12.10 20.78
CA TRP A 101 -25.31 13.40 21.47
C TRP A 101 -25.69 13.22 22.94
N PHE A 102 -26.53 12.24 23.30
CA PHE A 102 -26.91 12.04 24.69
C PHE A 102 -25.70 11.63 25.53
N VAL A 103 -24.87 10.73 24.99
CA VAL A 103 -23.61 10.31 25.62
C VAL A 103 -22.67 11.51 25.78
N LEU A 104 -22.50 12.32 24.74
CA LEU A 104 -21.59 13.48 24.77
C LEU A 104 -22.08 14.61 25.68
N LEU A 105 -23.39 14.84 25.77
CA LEU A 105 -23.95 15.90 26.62
C LEU A 105 -24.04 15.48 28.07
N ASN A 106 -24.35 14.21 28.35
CA ASN A 106 -24.71 13.77 29.69
C ASN A 106 -23.67 12.83 30.31
N HIS A 107 -23.04 11.95 29.53
CA HIS A 107 -22.10 10.94 30.05
C HIS A 107 -20.64 11.31 29.87
N ALA A 108 -20.35 12.47 29.29
CA ALA A 108 -19.01 12.97 29.06
C ALA A 108 -18.72 14.26 29.85
N GLN A 109 -17.44 14.46 30.17
CA GLN A 109 -16.89 15.62 30.86
C GLN A 109 -15.80 16.25 29.99
N HIS A 110 -15.96 17.54 29.70
CA HIS A 110 -14.96 18.31 28.97
C HIS A 110 -13.85 18.78 29.91
N LYS A 111 -12.67 19.02 29.37
CA LYS A 111 -11.47 19.54 30.05
C LYS A 111 -10.96 20.84 29.42
N THR A 112 -11.45 21.19 28.24
CA THR A 112 -11.05 22.40 27.50
C THR A 112 -12.26 23.24 27.07
N PRO A 113 -12.09 24.56 26.82
CA PRO A 113 -13.13 25.41 26.24
C PRO A 113 -13.60 24.93 24.87
N GLU A 114 -12.72 24.36 24.06
CA GLU A 114 -13.04 23.85 22.73
C GLU A 114 -14.00 22.66 22.80
N GLU A 115 -13.79 21.75 23.75
CA GLU A 115 -14.69 20.62 24.01
C GLU A 115 -16.04 21.05 24.58
N LEU A 116 -16.06 22.09 25.43
CA LEU A 116 -17.31 22.69 25.89
C LEU A 116 -18.08 23.29 24.72
N ALA A 117 -17.41 24.06 23.86
CA ALA A 117 -18.03 24.64 22.66
C ALA A 117 -18.57 23.56 21.72
N TYR A 118 -17.84 22.45 21.55
CA TYR A 118 -18.30 21.29 20.78
C TYR A 118 -19.62 20.71 21.34
N ARG A 119 -19.70 20.50 22.66
CA ARG A 119 -20.92 20.03 23.33
C ARG A 119 -22.06 21.06 23.24
N GLN A 120 -21.77 22.35 23.41
CA GLN A 120 -22.78 23.41 23.27
C GLN A 120 -23.37 23.42 21.85
N ARG A 121 -22.52 23.28 20.83
CA ARG A 121 -22.98 23.20 19.44
C ARG A 121 -23.86 21.97 19.16
N LEU A 122 -23.55 20.81 19.74
CA LEU A 122 -24.44 19.65 19.68
C LEU A 122 -25.78 19.94 20.37
N ASN A 123 -25.76 20.63 21.50
CA ASN A 123 -26.95 20.96 22.29
C ASN A 123 -27.90 21.94 21.56
N GLU A 124 -27.36 22.92 20.82
CA GLU A 124 -28.13 23.88 20.01
C GLU A 124 -29.02 23.22 18.94
N ARG A 125 -28.68 21.99 18.53
CA ARG A 125 -29.40 21.24 17.49
C ARG A 125 -30.62 20.49 18.02
N LEU A 126 -30.83 20.47 19.33
CA LEU A 126 -31.89 19.69 20.00
C LEU A 126 -33.12 20.54 20.27
N THR A 127 -34.28 20.03 19.88
CA THR A 127 -35.58 20.64 20.20
C THR A 127 -36.13 20.11 21.52
N SER A 128 -37.14 20.78 22.09
CA SER A 128 -37.87 20.28 23.26
C SER A 128 -38.56 18.93 22.98
N GLU A 129 -39.00 18.70 21.74
CA GLU A 129 -39.56 17.40 21.31
C GLU A 129 -38.51 16.29 21.31
N ASP A 130 -37.28 16.57 20.85
CA ASP A 130 -36.19 15.61 20.89
C ASP A 130 -35.86 15.21 22.34
N ARG A 131 -35.89 16.18 23.27
CA ARG A 131 -35.64 15.95 24.71
C ARG A 131 -36.77 15.14 25.35
N GLU A 132 -38.02 15.43 25.04
CA GLU A 132 -39.16 14.68 25.59
C GLU A 132 -39.19 13.24 25.08
N LEU A 133 -38.87 13.04 23.79
CA LEU A 133 -38.69 11.71 23.21
C LEU A 133 -37.61 10.92 23.98
N MET A 134 -36.44 11.54 24.19
CA MET A 134 -35.34 10.92 24.92
C MET A 134 -35.71 10.63 26.39
N ARG A 135 -36.34 11.58 27.07
CA ARG A 135 -36.82 11.45 28.46
C ARG A 135 -37.73 10.24 28.63
N LYS A 136 -38.76 10.12 27.78
CA LYS A 136 -39.68 8.97 27.79
C LYS A 136 -38.96 7.65 27.49
N ALA A 137 -38.04 7.63 26.52
CA ALA A 137 -37.25 6.46 26.19
C ALA A 137 -36.31 6.00 27.34
N LEU A 138 -35.67 6.93 28.05
CA LEU A 138 -34.86 6.64 29.25
C LEU A 138 -35.70 5.95 30.33
N ILE A 139 -36.90 6.45 30.59
CA ILE A 139 -37.81 5.90 31.60
C ILE A 139 -38.24 4.48 31.22
N TYR A 140 -38.54 4.23 29.94
CA TYR A 140 -38.81 2.88 29.46
C TYR A 140 -37.62 1.94 29.69
N LYS A 141 -36.40 2.37 29.37
CA LYS A 141 -35.19 1.54 29.56
C LYS A 141 -34.79 1.33 31.01
N ALA A 142 -35.02 2.31 31.88
CA ALA A 142 -34.87 2.11 33.32
C ALA A 142 -35.80 0.99 33.84
N ASN A 143 -37.06 0.97 33.38
CA ASN A 143 -38.00 -0.10 33.69
C ASN A 143 -37.58 -1.46 33.14
N GLU A 144 -37.04 -1.51 31.92
CA GLU A 144 -36.49 -2.74 31.34
C GLU A 144 -35.33 -3.30 32.18
N PHE A 145 -34.34 -2.46 32.53
CA PHE A 145 -33.23 -2.88 33.39
C PHE A 145 -33.67 -3.27 34.80
N TRP A 146 -34.71 -2.63 35.33
CA TRP A 146 -35.30 -2.97 36.63
C TRP A 146 -35.92 -4.37 36.61
N ARG A 147 -36.70 -4.70 35.57
CA ARG A 147 -37.26 -6.04 35.38
C ARG A 147 -36.16 -7.08 35.24
N ALA A 148 -35.13 -6.80 34.45
CA ALA A 148 -33.98 -7.70 34.29
C ALA A 148 -33.25 -7.93 35.62
N TYR A 149 -33.05 -6.88 36.42
CA TYR A 149 -32.46 -7.00 37.76
C TYR A 149 -33.29 -7.88 38.71
N LYS A 150 -34.62 -7.71 38.71
CA LYS A 150 -35.55 -8.48 39.56
C LYS A 150 -35.66 -9.94 39.13
N GLN A 151 -35.51 -10.23 37.83
CA GLN A 151 -35.55 -11.60 37.28
C GLN A 151 -34.23 -12.36 37.49
N ASP A 152 -33.11 -11.67 37.63
CA ASP A 152 -31.80 -12.28 37.89
C ASP A 152 -31.72 -12.83 39.33
N THR A 153 -32.05 -14.11 39.53
CA THR A 153 -31.97 -14.77 40.84
C THR A 153 -30.68 -15.56 41.04
N GLU A 154 -29.87 -15.71 39.99
CA GLU A 154 -28.72 -16.62 39.96
C GLU A 154 -27.38 -15.89 40.21
N THR A 155 -27.26 -14.62 39.81
CA THR A 155 -26.01 -13.88 39.93
C THR A 155 -25.70 -13.52 41.38
N LYS A 156 -24.65 -14.16 41.92
CA LYS A 156 -24.19 -13.93 43.31
C LYS A 156 -23.07 -12.90 43.41
N GLU A 157 -22.29 -12.71 42.34
CA GLU A 157 -21.18 -11.76 42.32
C GLU A 157 -21.72 -10.31 42.38
N PRO A 158 -21.46 -9.52 43.44
CA PRO A 158 -22.08 -8.20 43.63
C PRO A 158 -21.86 -7.25 42.45
N ARG A 159 -20.65 -7.28 41.87
CA ARG A 159 -20.28 -6.45 40.71
C ARG A 159 -21.21 -6.67 39.51
N LYS A 160 -21.63 -7.91 39.27
CA LYS A 160 -22.56 -8.29 38.19
C LYS A 160 -24.00 -8.08 38.61
N LYS A 161 -24.38 -8.50 39.82
CA LYS A 161 -25.75 -8.42 40.34
C LYS A 161 -26.28 -6.98 40.38
N TYR A 162 -25.49 -6.04 40.88
CA TYR A 162 -25.90 -4.63 41.02
C TYR A 162 -25.55 -3.74 39.81
N LYS A 163 -25.06 -4.34 38.70
CA LYS A 163 -24.74 -3.61 37.47
C LYS A 163 -25.96 -2.84 36.95
N ASN A 164 -27.12 -3.50 36.86
CA ASN A 164 -28.33 -2.89 36.29
C ASN A 164 -28.88 -1.78 37.20
N ILE A 165 -28.92 -1.98 38.53
CA ILE A 165 -29.32 -0.92 39.46
C ILE A 165 -28.42 0.30 39.30
N THR A 166 -27.11 0.10 39.24
CA THR A 166 -26.16 1.22 39.07
C THR A 166 -26.41 1.96 37.76
N ARG A 167 -26.61 1.24 36.65
CA ARG A 167 -26.96 1.86 35.35
C ARG A 167 -28.26 2.65 35.41
N ILE A 168 -29.29 2.12 36.07
CA ILE A 168 -30.58 2.81 36.25
C ILE A 168 -30.35 4.16 36.94
N VAL A 169 -29.68 4.20 38.09
CA VAL A 169 -29.59 5.44 38.87
C VAL A 169 -28.55 6.42 38.35
N GLN A 170 -27.40 5.93 37.86
CA GLN A 170 -26.25 6.76 37.53
C GLN A 170 -26.18 7.15 36.05
N ASP A 171 -26.62 6.28 35.14
CA ASP A 171 -26.49 6.50 33.70
C ASP A 171 -27.84 6.86 33.04
N ILE A 172 -28.97 6.64 33.73
CA ILE A 172 -30.31 6.90 33.19
C ILE A 172 -31.04 7.96 34.02
N LEU A 173 -31.46 7.64 35.25
CA LEU A 173 -32.35 8.49 36.05
C LEU A 173 -31.70 9.82 36.47
N LEU A 174 -30.37 9.88 36.57
CA LEU A 174 -29.61 11.12 36.77
C LEU A 174 -29.85 12.16 35.67
N TYR A 175 -30.25 11.71 34.47
CA TYR A 175 -30.37 12.55 33.27
C TYR A 175 -31.78 12.55 32.67
N VAL A 176 -32.77 11.95 33.34
CA VAL A 176 -34.17 11.95 32.88
C VAL A 176 -34.71 13.38 32.78
N ASP A 177 -34.38 14.22 33.77
CA ASP A 177 -34.71 15.65 33.79
C ASP A 177 -33.44 16.51 33.67
N ALA A 178 -32.51 16.11 32.79
CA ALA A 178 -31.30 16.88 32.53
C ALA A 178 -31.64 18.32 32.05
N PRO A 179 -30.83 19.33 32.43
CA PRO A 179 -31.07 20.71 32.03
C PRO A 179 -31.03 20.89 30.50
N GLU A 180 -31.68 21.95 30.01
CA GLU A 180 -31.61 22.31 28.59
C GLU A 180 -30.22 22.82 28.19
N THR A 181 -29.44 23.30 29.14
CA THR A 181 -28.04 23.70 28.97
C THR A 181 -27.09 22.53 29.16
N VAL A 182 -25.90 22.62 28.57
CA VAL A 182 -24.83 21.62 28.77
C VAL A 182 -24.43 21.58 30.24
N ILE A 183 -24.30 20.37 30.81
CA ILE A 183 -23.74 20.16 32.14
C ILE A 183 -22.24 20.43 32.07
N GLU A 184 -21.80 21.56 32.61
CA GLU A 184 -20.40 21.98 32.53
C GLU A 184 -19.50 21.20 33.51
N ASN A 185 -20.01 20.97 34.72
CA ASN A 185 -19.30 20.24 35.77
C ASN A 185 -20.13 19.02 36.21
N GLN A 186 -19.70 17.83 35.75
CA GLN A 186 -20.38 16.58 36.07
C GLN A 186 -20.31 16.25 37.56
N GLU A 187 -19.19 16.48 38.25
CA GLU A 187 -19.08 16.18 39.69
C GLU A 187 -20.03 17.06 40.51
N GLU A 188 -20.12 18.35 40.18
CA GLU A 188 -21.06 19.27 40.82
C GLU A 188 -22.51 18.88 40.52
N TYR A 189 -22.82 18.53 39.27
CA TYR A 189 -24.16 18.06 38.89
C TYR A 189 -24.53 16.77 39.64
N LEU A 190 -23.61 15.80 39.73
CA LEU A 190 -23.83 14.56 40.47
C LEU A 190 -24.05 14.82 41.96
N THR A 191 -23.15 15.56 42.61
CA THR A 191 -23.15 15.75 44.07
C THR A 191 -24.31 16.62 44.55
N SER A 192 -24.81 17.53 43.72
CA SER A 192 -26.00 18.34 44.00
C SER A 192 -27.32 17.63 43.67
N HIS A 193 -27.29 16.52 42.91
CA HIS A 193 -28.49 15.83 42.50
C HIS A 193 -29.15 15.05 43.64
N HIS A 194 -30.49 15.07 43.71
CA HIS A 194 -31.26 14.36 44.74
C HIS A 194 -31.04 12.83 44.74
N LEU A 195 -30.57 12.26 43.62
CA LEU A 195 -30.23 10.83 43.51
C LEU A 195 -28.83 10.47 44.02
N PHE A 196 -27.98 11.45 44.36
CA PHE A 196 -26.61 11.20 44.79
C PHE A 196 -26.49 10.14 45.92
N PRO A 197 -27.29 10.20 47.00
CA PRO A 197 -27.21 9.19 48.06
C PRO A 197 -27.58 7.78 47.58
N ILE A 198 -28.52 7.68 46.63
CA ILE A 198 -28.96 6.41 46.03
C ILE A 198 -27.85 5.86 45.12
N ILE A 199 -27.21 6.72 44.33
CA ILE A 199 -26.08 6.38 43.46
C ILE A 199 -24.89 5.88 44.30
N GLN A 200 -24.57 6.54 45.41
CA GLN A 200 -23.50 6.10 46.32
C GLN A 200 -23.76 4.70 46.89
N LYS A 201 -24.99 4.45 47.39
CA LYS A 201 -25.40 3.12 47.87
C LYS A 201 -25.31 2.06 46.76
N ALA A 202 -25.76 2.37 45.54
CA ALA A 202 -25.66 1.45 44.40
C ALA A 202 -24.20 1.09 44.10
N ASN A 203 -23.30 2.08 44.12
CA ASN A 203 -21.87 1.88 43.91
C ASN A 203 -21.17 1.11 45.06
N GLU A 204 -21.59 1.30 46.32
CA GLU A 204 -21.17 0.46 47.46
C GLU A 204 -21.56 -1.01 47.26
N LEU A 205 -22.84 -1.27 46.96
CA LEU A 205 -23.34 -2.63 46.75
C LEU A 205 -22.64 -3.31 45.58
N ARG A 206 -22.41 -2.59 44.47
CA ARG A 206 -21.67 -3.11 43.32
C ARG A 206 -20.22 -3.48 43.66
N ARG A 207 -19.61 -2.85 44.66
CA ARG A 207 -18.30 -3.21 45.21
C ARG A 207 -18.36 -4.35 46.24
N GLY A 208 -19.55 -4.83 46.57
CA GLY A 208 -19.76 -5.83 47.63
C GLY A 208 -19.76 -5.24 49.04
N VAL A 209 -19.85 -3.92 49.17
CA VAL A 209 -19.90 -3.21 50.45
C VAL A 209 -21.36 -2.94 50.82
N GLY A 210 -21.74 -3.23 52.06
CA GLY A 210 -23.05 -2.88 52.59
C GLY A 210 -24.21 -3.74 52.06
N LEU A 211 -23.98 -5.00 51.70
CA LEU A 211 -24.96 -5.91 51.10
C LEU A 211 -26.25 -6.08 51.93
N GLU A 212 -26.16 -5.91 53.24
CA GLU A 212 -27.31 -5.90 54.17
C GLU A 212 -28.31 -4.76 53.88
N ARG A 213 -27.89 -3.70 53.18
CA ARG A 213 -28.71 -2.55 52.80
C ARG A 213 -29.32 -2.68 51.39
N ALA A 214 -29.19 -3.83 50.74
CA ALA A 214 -29.70 -4.04 49.38
C ALA A 214 -31.21 -3.80 49.25
N SER A 215 -32.01 -4.29 50.21
CA SER A 215 -33.47 -4.09 50.20
C SER A 215 -33.85 -2.62 50.29
N ASP A 216 -33.10 -1.83 51.07
CA ASP A 216 -33.34 -0.38 51.21
C ASP A 216 -33.08 0.35 49.89
N LEU A 217 -31.99 0.01 49.19
CA LEU A 217 -31.70 0.55 47.87
C LEU A 217 -32.80 0.16 46.87
N GLU A 218 -33.23 -1.11 46.86
CA GLU A 218 -34.28 -1.56 45.95
C GLU A 218 -35.56 -0.77 46.13
N THR A 219 -36.02 -0.56 47.37
CA THR A 219 -37.20 0.25 47.66
C THR A 219 -37.04 1.69 47.20
N GLN A 220 -35.87 2.30 47.41
CA GLN A 220 -35.59 3.69 46.96
C GLN A 220 -35.62 3.81 45.43
N VAL A 221 -34.96 2.88 44.72
CA VAL A 221 -34.94 2.87 43.25
C VAL A 221 -36.34 2.63 42.69
N GLU A 222 -37.10 1.70 43.27
CA GLU A 222 -38.47 1.41 42.85
C GLU A 222 -39.39 2.63 43.02
N GLN A 223 -39.28 3.33 44.14
CA GLN A 223 -40.07 4.53 44.41
C GLN A 223 -39.77 5.65 43.41
N VAL A 224 -38.49 5.93 43.13
CA VAL A 224 -38.08 6.95 42.16
C VAL A 224 -38.54 6.56 40.75
N LEU A 225 -38.30 5.32 40.35
CA LEU A 225 -38.68 4.83 39.02
C LEU A 225 -40.20 4.83 38.81
N SER A 226 -40.98 4.46 39.82
CA SER A 226 -42.45 4.49 39.78
C SER A 226 -42.98 5.91 39.57
N ASN A 227 -42.36 6.91 40.22
CA ASN A 227 -42.74 8.31 40.04
C ASN A 227 -42.52 8.78 38.60
N TYR A 228 -41.34 8.52 38.03
CA TYR A 228 -41.07 8.85 36.62
C TYR A 228 -41.97 8.09 35.65
N THR A 229 -42.23 6.81 35.92
CA THR A 229 -43.09 5.98 35.06
C THR A 229 -44.52 6.51 35.00
N LYS A 230 -45.06 7.00 36.13
CA LYS A 230 -46.38 7.66 36.17
C LYS A 230 -46.42 8.94 35.34
N GLN A 231 -45.33 9.71 35.33
CA GLN A 231 -45.24 10.94 34.56
C GLN A 231 -45.09 10.70 33.05
N ALA A 232 -44.41 9.62 32.65
CA ALA A 232 -44.12 9.35 31.24
C ALA A 232 -45.26 8.68 30.46
N GLY A 233 -46.27 8.14 31.15
CA GLY A 233 -47.34 7.34 30.54
C GLY A 233 -46.81 6.00 30.03
N GLY A 234 -47.05 4.90 30.74
CA GLY A 234 -46.38 3.60 30.48
C GLY A 234 -46.31 3.18 29.01
N GLU A 235 -47.44 3.21 28.29
CA GLU A 235 -47.50 2.88 26.85
C GLU A 235 -46.82 3.95 25.97
N GLU A 236 -46.89 5.23 26.35
CA GLU A 236 -46.21 6.30 25.62
C GLU A 236 -44.70 6.21 25.73
N SER A 237 -44.17 5.80 26.89
CA SER A 237 -42.72 5.60 27.08
C SER A 237 -42.16 4.49 26.18
N ARG A 238 -42.95 3.43 25.96
CA ARG A 238 -42.61 2.36 25.03
C ARG A 238 -42.60 2.85 23.58
N LYS A 239 -43.66 3.55 23.16
CA LYS A 239 -43.73 4.12 21.80
C LYS A 239 -42.60 5.09 21.52
N ALA A 240 -42.25 5.93 22.49
CA ALA A 240 -41.12 6.83 22.41
C ALA A 240 -39.78 6.08 22.23
N TYR A 241 -39.59 4.96 22.96
CA TYR A 241 -38.41 4.12 22.76
C TYR A 241 -38.38 3.47 21.37
N GLU A 242 -39.50 2.93 20.89
CA GLU A 242 -39.61 2.34 19.54
C GLU A 242 -39.33 3.39 18.45
N GLU A 243 -39.87 4.60 18.58
CA GLU A 243 -39.58 5.73 17.69
C GLU A 243 -38.10 6.12 17.75
N LEU A 244 -37.50 6.21 18.94
CA LEU A 244 -36.07 6.48 19.09
C LEU A 244 -35.24 5.43 18.34
N GLN A 245 -35.52 4.14 18.52
CA GLN A 245 -34.79 3.07 17.83
C GLN A 245 -34.91 3.18 16.32
N GLU A 246 -36.08 3.58 15.80
CA GLU A 246 -36.25 3.81 14.36
C GLU A 246 -35.39 4.98 13.86
N LYS A 247 -35.33 6.09 14.61
CA LYS A 247 -34.48 7.25 14.25
C LYS A 247 -32.99 6.90 14.26
N LEU A 248 -32.55 6.14 15.26
CA LEU A 248 -31.16 5.65 15.35
C LEU A 248 -30.85 4.75 14.16
N LEU A 249 -31.68 3.75 13.89
CA LEU A 249 -31.46 2.79 12.81
C LEU A 249 -31.35 3.46 11.43
N ARG A 250 -32.20 4.47 11.16
CA ARG A 250 -32.15 5.25 9.92
C ARG A 250 -30.89 6.10 9.76
N SER A 251 -30.19 6.38 10.86
CA SER A 251 -28.98 7.22 10.90
C SER A 251 -27.69 6.41 11.08
N SER A 252 -27.77 5.08 11.19
CA SER A 252 -26.67 4.16 11.55
C SER A 252 -25.90 3.57 10.35
N SER A 253 -25.67 4.34 9.28
CA SER A 253 -25.06 3.78 8.05
C SER A 253 -23.56 3.46 8.15
N ASP A 254 -22.82 4.08 9.08
CA ASP A 254 -21.34 4.11 9.03
C ASP A 254 -20.63 3.87 10.38
N GLU A 255 -21.27 3.13 11.30
CA GLU A 255 -20.66 2.79 12.59
C GLU A 255 -19.49 1.81 12.44
N LEU A 256 -18.38 2.15 13.07
CA LEU A 256 -17.16 1.36 13.09
C LEU A 256 -16.67 1.09 14.51
N VAL A 257 -16.40 -0.18 14.80
CA VAL A 257 -15.66 -0.58 16.00
C VAL A 257 -14.37 -1.26 15.61
N ILE A 258 -13.25 -0.69 16.03
CA ILE A 258 -11.92 -1.28 15.91
C ILE A 258 -11.54 -1.95 17.22
N LEU A 259 -11.04 -3.19 17.14
CA LEU A 259 -10.62 -3.99 18.29
C LEU A 259 -9.10 -4.12 18.32
N VAL A 260 -8.48 -3.69 19.42
CA VAL A 260 -7.03 -3.74 19.62
C VAL A 260 -6.73 -4.22 21.05
N PRO A 261 -6.85 -5.53 21.32
CA PRO A 261 -6.88 -6.07 22.69
C PRO A 261 -5.57 -5.89 23.48
N ASP A 262 -4.43 -5.81 22.79
CA ASP A 262 -3.09 -5.77 23.41
C ASP A 262 -2.56 -4.34 23.65
N LYS A 263 -3.41 -3.33 23.51
CA LYS A 263 -3.06 -1.91 23.63
C LYS A 263 -3.84 -1.22 24.74
N ASN A 264 -3.44 0.00 25.08
CA ASN A 264 -4.08 0.80 26.11
C ASN A 264 -4.34 2.23 25.63
N ILE A 265 -4.95 3.05 26.48
CA ILE A 265 -5.33 4.42 26.12
C ILE A 265 -4.15 5.31 25.67
N ALA A 266 -2.89 4.98 25.98
CA ALA A 266 -1.73 5.71 25.47
C ALA A 266 -1.52 5.57 23.95
N ASP A 267 -2.08 4.53 23.34
CA ASP A 267 -2.01 4.30 21.90
C ASP A 267 -3.18 4.96 21.14
N ALA A 268 -4.13 5.59 21.85
CA ALA A 268 -5.41 6.01 21.26
C ALA A 268 -5.26 7.02 20.12
N GLU A 269 -4.34 7.99 20.23
CA GLU A 269 -4.09 8.98 19.17
C GLU A 269 -3.56 8.33 17.89
N LEU A 270 -2.62 7.38 18.00
CA LEU A 270 -2.12 6.63 16.85
C LEU A 270 -3.26 5.91 16.12
N TYR A 271 -4.07 5.15 16.86
CA TYR A 271 -5.17 4.42 16.22
C TYR A 271 -6.27 5.35 15.70
N ALA A 272 -6.48 6.52 16.31
CA ALA A 272 -7.38 7.54 15.80
C ALA A 272 -6.89 8.13 14.47
N ASP A 273 -5.58 8.38 14.36
CA ASP A 273 -4.96 8.81 13.10
C ASP A 273 -5.03 7.71 12.04
N LEU A 274 -4.83 6.44 12.40
CA LEU A 274 -4.97 5.31 11.47
C LEU A 274 -6.37 5.18 10.86
N VAL A 275 -7.41 5.70 11.52
CA VAL A 275 -8.80 5.65 11.05
C VAL A 275 -9.33 7.03 10.63
N SER A 276 -8.45 7.91 10.15
CA SER A 276 -8.85 9.21 9.58
C SER A 276 -9.56 9.07 8.23
N TYR A 277 -9.23 8.05 7.43
CA TYR A 277 -9.72 7.85 6.05
C TYR A 277 -9.36 9.01 5.13
N ASP A 278 -8.10 9.49 5.18
CA ASP A 278 -7.65 10.62 4.38
C ASP A 278 -7.77 10.37 2.87
N LEU A 279 -7.47 9.15 2.42
CA LEU A 279 -7.76 8.70 1.06
C LEU A 279 -8.50 7.36 1.07
N LEU A 280 -9.47 7.24 0.17
CA LEU A 280 -10.20 6.01 -0.09
C LEU A 280 -9.63 5.35 -1.34
N MET A 281 -9.25 4.08 -1.21
CA MET A 281 -8.95 3.24 -2.36
C MET A 281 -10.26 2.91 -3.07
N SER A 282 -10.23 2.76 -4.40
CA SER A 282 -11.37 2.26 -5.17
C SER A 282 -11.92 0.97 -4.55
N GLU A 283 -13.23 0.91 -4.29
CA GLU A 283 -13.86 -0.25 -3.64
C GLU A 283 -13.67 -1.51 -4.49
N ASP A 284 -12.97 -2.52 -3.96
CA ASP A 284 -13.11 -3.91 -4.39
C ASP A 284 -14.17 -4.57 -3.50
N GLU A 285 -14.96 -5.50 -4.02
CA GLU A 285 -16.15 -6.07 -3.35
C GLU A 285 -15.84 -6.79 -2.01
N HIS A 286 -14.56 -6.92 -1.63
CA HIS A 286 -14.10 -7.82 -0.58
C HIS A 286 -13.26 -7.17 0.54
N ASP A 287 -12.52 -6.07 0.32
CA ASP A 287 -11.66 -5.44 1.34
C ASP A 287 -11.79 -3.90 1.27
N GLN A 288 -11.96 -3.23 2.43
CA GLN A 288 -11.84 -1.76 2.50
C GLN A 288 -10.39 -1.42 2.83
N ASP A 289 -9.62 -1.10 1.79
CA ASP A 289 -8.28 -0.56 1.91
C ASP A 289 -8.38 0.96 2.07
N VAL A 290 -7.69 1.51 3.07
CA VAL A 290 -7.72 2.94 3.35
C VAL A 290 -6.32 3.48 3.53
N VAL A 291 -6.14 4.75 3.18
CA VAL A 291 -4.90 5.46 3.40
C VAL A 291 -5.14 6.56 4.42
N SER A 292 -4.31 6.60 5.43
CA SER A 292 -4.39 7.58 6.52
C SER A 292 -3.08 8.33 6.64
N ILE A 293 -3.15 9.65 6.72
CA ILE A 293 -2.01 10.52 6.90
C ILE A 293 -1.75 10.65 8.41
N VAL A 294 -0.59 10.20 8.85
CA VAL A 294 -0.23 10.13 10.26
C VAL A 294 1.02 10.98 10.48
N SER A 295 0.85 12.18 11.03
CA SER A 295 1.92 13.17 11.20
C SER A 295 3.05 12.72 12.12
N SER A 296 2.80 11.73 12.98
CA SER A 296 3.80 11.16 13.90
C SER A 296 4.71 10.11 13.25
N LEU A 297 4.42 9.68 12.02
CA LEU A 297 5.24 8.72 11.29
C LEU A 297 6.41 9.41 10.59
N ASP A 298 7.55 8.73 10.59
CA ASP A 298 8.74 9.11 9.82
C ASP A 298 8.78 8.37 8.45
N GLU A 299 8.12 7.22 8.35
CA GLU A 299 8.10 6.34 7.16
C GLU A 299 6.72 5.67 7.03
N PRO A 300 6.31 5.27 5.81
CA PRO A 300 5.03 4.58 5.61
C PRO A 300 4.95 3.18 6.23
N GLN A 301 3.75 2.81 6.71
CA GLN A 301 3.49 1.56 7.40
C GLN A 301 2.19 0.90 6.94
N PHE A 302 2.15 -0.44 7.02
CA PHE A 302 0.94 -1.23 6.81
C PHE A 302 0.38 -1.68 8.16
N HIS A 303 -0.91 -1.44 8.38
CA HIS A 303 -1.62 -1.89 9.57
C HIS A 303 -2.83 -2.72 9.16
N GLN A 304 -3.00 -3.87 9.80
CA GLN A 304 -4.17 -4.72 9.63
C GLN A 304 -4.99 -4.66 10.93
N LEU A 305 -6.24 -4.20 10.83
CA LEU A 305 -7.10 -3.96 11.97
C LEU A 305 -8.35 -4.86 11.93
N ASP A 306 -8.75 -5.38 13.09
CA ASP A 306 -10.00 -6.10 13.26
C ASP A 306 -11.14 -5.11 13.47
N ALA A 307 -12.10 -5.12 12.55
CA ALA A 307 -13.16 -4.14 12.49
C ALA A 307 -14.56 -4.78 12.47
N LYS A 308 -15.51 -4.15 13.16
CA LYS A 308 -16.94 -4.47 13.12
C LYS A 308 -17.73 -3.32 12.54
N PHE A 309 -18.64 -3.64 11.62
CA PHE A 309 -19.39 -2.64 10.87
C PHE A 309 -20.92 -2.76 11.00
N GLY A 310 -21.56 -1.60 10.86
CA GLY A 310 -22.99 -1.44 10.65
C GLY A 310 -23.84 -1.33 11.93
N PRO A 311 -25.16 -1.11 11.81
CA PRO A 311 -26.05 -0.74 12.92
C PRO A 311 -26.12 -1.76 14.06
N LYS A 312 -25.83 -3.03 13.76
CA LYS A 312 -25.82 -4.14 14.73
C LYS A 312 -24.42 -4.67 15.02
N LEU A 313 -23.38 -4.12 14.38
CA LEU A 313 -21.97 -4.53 14.53
C LEU A 313 -21.76 -6.05 14.39
N ALA A 314 -22.48 -6.67 13.44
CA ALA A 314 -22.50 -8.12 13.26
C ALA A 314 -21.48 -8.62 12.23
N HIS A 315 -20.97 -7.73 11.38
CA HIS A 315 -20.03 -8.06 10.32
C HIS A 315 -18.61 -7.75 10.77
N GLU A 316 -17.85 -8.80 11.08
CA GLU A 316 -16.41 -8.72 11.27
C GLU A 316 -15.73 -8.67 9.89
N ARG A 317 -14.89 -7.66 9.68
CA ARG A 317 -14.06 -7.51 8.49
C ARG A 317 -12.65 -7.15 8.93
N ARG A 318 -11.69 -7.59 8.14
CA ARG A 318 -10.32 -7.09 8.19
C ARG A 318 -10.29 -5.74 7.48
N MET A 319 -9.63 -4.76 8.09
CA MET A 319 -9.38 -3.47 7.46
C MET A 319 -7.87 -3.27 7.31
N ASP A 320 -7.44 -3.03 6.08
CA ASP A 320 -6.04 -2.77 5.76
C ASP A 320 -5.84 -1.26 5.66
N VAL A 321 -4.91 -0.73 6.44
CA VAL A 321 -4.59 0.69 6.51
C VAL A 321 -3.15 0.91 6.05
N ILE A 322 -2.99 1.71 5.00
CA ILE A 322 -1.69 2.25 4.60
C ILE A 322 -1.53 3.59 5.32
N ALA A 323 -0.71 3.61 6.36
CA ALA A 323 -0.38 4.82 7.09
C ALA A 323 0.81 5.52 6.43
N VAL A 324 0.66 6.78 6.04
CA VAL A 324 1.69 7.56 5.37
C VAL A 324 2.04 8.81 6.17
N PRO A 325 3.31 9.24 6.20
CA PRO A 325 3.67 10.50 6.83
C PRO A 325 3.22 11.70 5.98
N GLU A 326 3.03 12.87 6.59
CA GLU A 326 2.65 14.09 5.86
C GLU A 326 3.67 14.48 4.77
N ASN A 327 4.94 14.19 5.00
CA ASN A 327 6.05 14.50 4.09
C ASN A 327 6.42 13.31 3.18
N LEU A 328 5.44 12.46 2.82
CA LEU A 328 5.64 11.29 1.94
C LEU A 328 6.46 11.63 0.69
N GLY A 329 7.57 10.91 0.52
CA GLY A 329 8.43 10.99 -0.65
C GLY A 329 7.90 10.20 -1.84
N VAL A 330 8.27 10.62 -3.05
CA VAL A 330 7.85 9.95 -4.30
C VAL A 330 8.29 8.49 -4.36
N TRP A 331 9.44 8.14 -3.79
CA TRP A 331 10.00 6.79 -3.87
C TRP A 331 9.73 5.93 -2.64
N ASP A 332 8.93 6.44 -1.69
CA ASP A 332 8.66 5.74 -0.45
C ASP A 332 7.82 4.47 -0.69
N VAL A 333 8.17 3.43 0.07
CA VAL A 333 7.54 2.10 0.01
C VAL A 333 7.09 1.69 1.40
N VAL A 334 6.05 0.87 1.48
CA VAL A 334 5.49 0.43 2.76
C VAL A 334 6.44 -0.57 3.44
N ARG A 335 6.78 -0.34 4.71
CA ARG A 335 7.49 -1.35 5.52
C ARG A 335 6.60 -2.50 5.95
N GLY A 336 7.20 -3.69 6.02
CA GLY A 336 6.52 -4.92 6.48
C GLY A 336 5.56 -5.54 5.45
N GLY A 337 5.34 -4.87 4.32
CA GLY A 337 4.56 -5.38 3.19
C GLY A 337 5.36 -6.32 2.27
N LYS A 338 4.64 -6.95 1.34
CA LYS A 338 5.25 -7.70 0.23
C LYS A 338 6.01 -6.74 -0.71
N GLU A 339 6.94 -7.29 -1.48
CA GLU A 339 7.62 -6.59 -2.57
C GLU A 339 6.60 -5.91 -3.49
N SER A 340 6.85 -4.65 -3.82
CA SER A 340 5.97 -3.79 -4.59
C SER A 340 6.67 -3.33 -5.85
N TYR A 341 6.00 -3.43 -6.98
CA TYR A 341 6.49 -2.94 -8.25
C TYR A 341 6.41 -1.41 -8.38
N GLN A 342 5.72 -0.74 -7.46
CA GLN A 342 5.50 0.71 -7.47
C GLN A 342 5.62 1.33 -6.07
N PRO A 343 6.01 2.60 -5.94
CA PRO A 343 5.98 3.32 -4.68
C PRO A 343 4.56 3.71 -4.28
N ILE A 344 4.37 4.08 -3.01
CA ILE A 344 3.04 4.46 -2.48
C ILE A 344 2.49 5.66 -3.20
N SER A 345 3.34 6.64 -3.50
CA SER A 345 2.96 7.83 -4.26
C SER A 345 2.21 7.50 -5.55
N MET A 346 2.66 6.50 -6.32
CA MET A 346 1.97 6.06 -7.53
C MET A 346 0.61 5.46 -7.22
N ILE A 347 0.50 4.62 -6.19
CA ILE A 347 -0.78 4.06 -5.71
C ILE A 347 -1.76 5.18 -5.35
N LEU A 348 -1.31 6.17 -4.58
CA LEU A 348 -2.15 7.29 -4.18
C LEU A 348 -2.62 8.08 -5.40
N MET A 349 -1.76 8.24 -6.40
CA MET A 349 -2.10 8.99 -7.61
C MET A 349 -3.05 8.23 -8.53
N THR A 350 -2.96 6.89 -8.61
CA THR A 350 -3.69 6.11 -9.62
C THR A 350 -4.88 5.34 -9.08
N HIS A 351 -4.98 5.11 -7.77
CA HIS A 351 -6.03 4.29 -7.16
C HIS A 351 -6.78 4.96 -5.99
N ALA A 352 -6.26 6.06 -5.44
CA ALA A 352 -6.81 6.66 -4.22
C ALA A 352 -7.48 8.02 -4.46
N LYS A 353 -8.68 8.18 -3.92
CA LYS A 353 -9.42 9.44 -3.93
C LYS A 353 -9.21 10.19 -2.62
N PRO A 354 -8.81 11.47 -2.65
CA PRO A 354 -8.64 12.25 -1.44
C PRO A 354 -10.01 12.62 -0.84
N GLU A 355 -10.15 12.44 0.47
CA GLU A 355 -11.36 12.81 1.22
C GLU A 355 -11.08 13.93 2.25
N THR A 356 -9.82 14.29 2.50
CA THR A 356 -9.45 15.40 3.39
C THR A 356 -8.63 16.46 2.66
N GLU A 357 -8.61 17.69 3.21
CA GLU A 357 -7.76 18.75 2.66
C GLU A 357 -6.27 18.38 2.71
N ALA A 358 -5.85 17.62 3.74
CA ALA A 358 -4.49 17.11 3.86
C ALA A 358 -4.15 16.16 2.71
N ALA A 359 -5.06 15.24 2.39
CA ALA A 359 -4.91 14.34 1.24
C ALA A 359 -4.85 15.06 -0.11
N VAL A 360 -5.69 16.08 -0.32
CA VAL A 360 -5.65 16.89 -1.54
C VAL A 360 -4.28 17.56 -1.68
N LYS A 361 -3.77 18.20 -0.62
CA LYS A 361 -2.46 18.84 -0.62
C LYS A 361 -1.32 17.85 -0.87
N MET A 362 -1.40 16.66 -0.28
CA MET A 362 -0.41 15.59 -0.50
C MET A 362 -0.38 15.16 -1.97
N GLN A 363 -1.54 14.89 -2.59
CA GLN A 363 -1.59 14.54 -4.01
C GLN A 363 -1.08 15.69 -4.90
N GLU A 364 -1.45 16.94 -4.61
CA GLU A 364 -0.93 18.11 -5.34
C GLU A 364 0.59 18.25 -5.23
N GLN A 365 1.17 17.94 -4.06
CA GLN A 365 2.62 17.91 -3.87
C GLN A 365 3.26 16.82 -4.74
N LEU A 366 2.75 15.58 -4.67
CA LEU A 366 3.28 14.44 -5.43
C LEU A 366 3.21 14.67 -6.94
N GLN A 367 2.14 15.33 -7.44
CA GLN A 367 1.98 15.67 -8.85
C GLN A 367 3.06 16.62 -9.42
N ARG A 368 3.80 17.33 -8.57
CA ARG A 368 4.90 18.20 -9.01
C ARG A 368 6.10 17.40 -9.53
N GLU A 369 6.24 16.16 -9.05
CA GLU A 369 7.34 15.26 -9.40
C GLU A 369 6.86 14.05 -10.23
N LEU A 370 5.59 13.64 -10.05
CA LEU A 370 4.97 12.55 -10.79
C LEU A 370 4.02 13.07 -11.86
N THR A 371 4.37 12.84 -13.12
CA THR A 371 3.45 13.08 -14.25
C THR A 371 2.70 11.80 -14.63
N PRO A 372 1.46 11.90 -15.16
CA PRO A 372 0.73 10.74 -15.67
C PRO A 372 1.52 9.95 -16.73
N GLN A 373 2.22 10.65 -17.62
CA GLN A 373 3.07 10.04 -18.65
C GLN A 373 4.17 9.16 -18.03
N PHE A 374 4.86 9.68 -17.01
CA PHE A 374 5.93 8.96 -16.32
C PHE A 374 5.43 7.68 -15.66
N VAL A 375 4.31 7.76 -14.93
CA VAL A 375 3.71 6.60 -14.25
C VAL A 375 3.19 5.59 -15.27
N ALA A 376 2.64 6.03 -16.40
CA ALA A 376 2.20 5.14 -17.47
C ALA A 376 3.33 4.29 -18.04
N HIS A 377 4.48 4.91 -18.36
CA HIS A 377 5.63 4.16 -18.86
C HIS A 377 6.20 3.20 -17.80
N HIS A 378 6.19 3.59 -16.52
CA HIS A 378 6.53 2.65 -15.44
C HIS A 378 5.56 1.46 -15.36
N TYR A 379 4.25 1.67 -15.54
CA TYR A 379 3.26 0.58 -15.57
C TYR A 379 3.41 -0.34 -16.79
N LEU A 380 3.81 0.19 -17.95
CA LEU A 380 4.12 -0.62 -19.12
C LEU A 380 5.35 -1.50 -18.87
N GLY A 381 6.40 -0.97 -18.23
CA GLY A 381 7.56 -1.75 -17.82
C GLY A 381 7.21 -2.82 -16.77
N ALA A 382 6.36 -2.50 -15.79
CA ALA A 382 5.87 -3.49 -14.83
C ALA A 382 4.98 -4.56 -15.50
N ALA A 383 4.21 -4.21 -16.53
CA ALA A 383 3.42 -5.18 -17.28
C ALA A 383 4.30 -6.16 -18.07
N GLU A 384 5.44 -5.71 -18.63
CA GLU A 384 6.44 -6.59 -19.24
C GLU A 384 6.95 -7.65 -18.26
N GLU A 385 7.15 -7.29 -16.99
CA GLU A 385 7.45 -8.26 -15.93
C GLU A 385 6.35 -9.30 -15.76
N PHE A 386 5.11 -8.85 -15.50
CA PHE A 386 4.01 -9.78 -15.25
C PHE A 386 3.69 -10.70 -16.42
N LEU A 387 3.90 -10.27 -17.66
CA LEU A 387 3.71 -11.13 -18.84
C LEU A 387 4.89 -12.08 -19.04
N HIS A 388 6.10 -11.54 -19.08
CA HIS A 388 7.22 -12.22 -19.74
C HIS A 388 8.43 -12.52 -18.85
N ARG A 389 8.64 -11.80 -17.74
CA ARG A 389 9.89 -11.91 -16.96
C ARG A 389 9.62 -12.42 -15.55
N ASP A 390 10.35 -13.45 -15.14
CA ASP A 390 10.07 -14.14 -13.88
C ASP A 390 10.69 -13.46 -12.66
N ALA A 391 10.58 -12.13 -12.51
CA ALA A 391 11.29 -11.45 -11.43
C ALA A 391 10.83 -11.84 -10.02
N TRP A 392 9.56 -12.21 -9.83
CA TRP A 392 9.04 -12.60 -8.51
C TRP A 392 8.55 -14.05 -8.41
N GLY A 393 8.81 -14.90 -9.41
CA GLY A 393 8.21 -16.24 -9.47
C GLY A 393 6.73 -16.22 -9.88
N LYS A 394 6.26 -15.12 -10.48
CA LYS A 394 4.82 -14.83 -10.66
C LYS A 394 4.40 -14.44 -12.06
N SER A 395 5.30 -14.41 -13.03
CA SER A 395 4.91 -14.03 -14.39
C SER A 395 3.97 -15.06 -15.03
N PHE A 396 3.25 -14.63 -16.06
CA PHE A 396 2.41 -15.53 -16.84
C PHE A 396 3.28 -16.60 -17.53
N ALA A 397 4.34 -16.19 -18.22
CA ALA A 397 5.25 -17.12 -18.91
C ALA A 397 5.73 -18.26 -18.02
N LYS A 398 6.15 -17.95 -16.78
CA LYS A 398 6.59 -18.98 -15.82
C LYS A 398 5.45 -19.89 -15.37
N ARG A 399 4.32 -19.29 -15.00
CA ARG A 399 3.18 -20.01 -14.42
C ARG A 399 2.44 -20.85 -15.45
N PHE A 400 2.45 -20.44 -16.71
CA PHE A 400 1.70 -21.08 -17.78
C PHE A 400 2.03 -22.57 -17.87
N GLU A 401 3.32 -22.91 -17.85
CA GLU A 401 3.82 -24.29 -17.95
C GLU A 401 3.99 -25.00 -16.60
N ASP A 402 3.92 -24.28 -15.48
CA ASP A 402 4.08 -24.88 -14.16
C ASP A 402 2.85 -25.72 -13.76
N GLY A 403 3.05 -27.05 -13.73
CA GLY A 403 2.05 -28.03 -13.30
C GLY A 403 1.69 -27.98 -11.80
N LYS A 404 2.48 -27.29 -10.96
CA LYS A 404 2.20 -27.12 -9.53
C LYS A 404 1.23 -25.96 -9.25
N VAL A 405 1.09 -25.02 -10.19
CA VAL A 405 0.22 -23.86 -10.04
C VAL A 405 -1.20 -24.22 -10.49
N LYS A 406 -2.19 -24.04 -9.60
CA LYS A 406 -3.61 -24.22 -9.95
C LYS A 406 -3.97 -23.35 -11.17
N GLN A 407 -4.72 -23.90 -12.13
CA GLN A 407 -5.07 -23.19 -13.38
C GLN A 407 -5.62 -21.78 -13.15
N ILE A 408 -6.57 -21.61 -12.22
CA ILE A 408 -7.15 -20.30 -11.93
C ILE A 408 -6.11 -19.27 -11.43
N LYS A 409 -5.06 -19.71 -10.72
CA LYS A 409 -3.98 -18.83 -10.24
C LYS A 409 -3.06 -18.36 -11.38
N LYS A 410 -3.09 -19.01 -12.54
CA LYS A 410 -2.35 -18.59 -13.74
C LYS A 410 -2.99 -17.38 -14.42
N VAL A 411 -4.26 -17.06 -14.11
CA VAL A 411 -4.95 -15.85 -14.60
C VAL A 411 -4.45 -14.58 -13.91
N ILE A 412 -3.92 -14.68 -12.69
CA ILE A 412 -3.56 -13.51 -11.85
C ILE A 412 -2.61 -12.51 -12.55
N PRO A 413 -1.54 -12.92 -13.26
CA PRO A 413 -0.67 -11.97 -13.95
C PRO A 413 -1.38 -11.30 -15.14
N LEU A 414 -2.25 -12.04 -15.84
CA LEU A 414 -3.08 -11.50 -16.91
C LEU A 414 -4.11 -10.49 -16.38
N TYR A 415 -4.72 -10.76 -15.23
CA TYR A 415 -5.57 -9.80 -14.50
C TYR A 415 -4.80 -8.52 -14.17
N ARG A 416 -3.58 -8.66 -13.60
CA ARG A 416 -2.75 -7.49 -13.24
C ARG A 416 -2.47 -6.60 -14.45
N VAL A 417 -2.25 -7.20 -15.63
CA VAL A 417 -1.98 -6.45 -16.85
C VAL A 417 -3.25 -5.86 -17.43
N ALA A 418 -4.26 -6.69 -17.73
CA ALA A 418 -5.43 -6.29 -18.51
C ALA A 418 -6.47 -5.48 -17.71
N CYS A 419 -6.54 -5.69 -16.39
CA CYS A 419 -7.54 -5.04 -15.55
C CYS A 419 -7.00 -3.84 -14.76
N ASP A 420 -5.67 -3.69 -14.65
CA ASP A 420 -5.04 -2.68 -13.77
C ASP A 420 -3.94 -1.90 -14.50
N LEU A 421 -2.79 -2.52 -14.81
CA LEU A 421 -1.61 -1.79 -15.32
C LEU A 421 -1.83 -1.17 -16.71
N LEU A 422 -2.19 -1.99 -17.70
CA LEU A 422 -2.37 -1.54 -19.08
C LEU A 422 -3.49 -0.50 -19.24
N PRO A 423 -4.72 -0.71 -18.73
CA PRO A 423 -5.78 0.29 -18.92
C PRO A 423 -5.44 1.63 -18.24
N ARG A 424 -4.80 1.61 -17.06
CA ARG A 424 -4.36 2.86 -16.39
C ARG A 424 -3.24 3.56 -17.16
N ALA A 425 -2.27 2.81 -17.67
CA ALA A 425 -1.20 3.37 -18.50
C ALA A 425 -1.78 4.04 -19.75
N VAL A 426 -2.64 3.33 -20.50
CA VAL A 426 -3.27 3.86 -21.71
C VAL A 426 -4.16 5.06 -21.40
N TYR A 427 -4.92 5.04 -20.30
CA TYR A 427 -5.70 6.20 -19.86
C TYR A 427 -4.81 7.42 -19.64
N MET A 428 -3.72 7.26 -18.88
CA MET A 428 -2.79 8.36 -18.59
C MET A 428 -2.13 8.90 -19.86
N LEU A 429 -1.72 8.03 -20.79
CA LEU A 429 -1.12 8.41 -22.08
C LEU A 429 -2.13 9.14 -23.00
N LYS A 430 -3.39 8.70 -23.03
CA LYS A 430 -4.43 9.31 -23.89
C LYS A 430 -4.95 10.63 -23.32
N THR A 431 -5.08 10.74 -22.00
CA THR A 431 -5.79 11.86 -21.35
C THR A 431 -4.87 12.89 -20.70
N GLY A 432 -3.63 12.50 -20.37
CA GLY A 432 -2.71 13.32 -19.57
C GLY A 432 -3.18 13.53 -18.13
N LYS A 433 -4.06 12.65 -17.61
CA LYS A 433 -4.64 12.74 -16.26
C LYS A 433 -4.43 11.45 -15.48
N PHE A 434 -4.40 11.55 -14.16
CA PHE A 434 -4.38 10.39 -13.28
C PHE A 434 -5.76 9.69 -13.18
N PRO A 435 -5.81 8.35 -13.05
CA PRO A 435 -7.05 7.56 -13.13
C PRO A 435 -7.76 7.32 -11.79
N ALA A 436 -7.33 7.93 -10.67
CA ALA A 436 -7.86 7.59 -9.34
C ALA A 436 -9.39 7.77 -9.17
N ASN A 437 -10.02 8.63 -9.97
CA ASN A 437 -11.48 8.89 -9.93
C ASN A 437 -12.24 8.27 -11.11
N VAL A 438 -11.63 7.32 -11.81
CA VAL A 438 -12.21 6.70 -13.00
C VAL A 438 -12.64 5.29 -12.65
N GLU A 439 -13.90 4.99 -12.91
CA GLU A 439 -14.46 3.66 -12.71
C GLU A 439 -13.74 2.63 -13.58
N ASN A 440 -13.59 1.40 -13.07
CA ASN A 440 -12.85 0.35 -13.77
C ASN A 440 -13.41 0.07 -15.17
N ASP A 441 -14.74 0.13 -15.36
CA ASP A 441 -15.37 -0.09 -16.66
C ASP A 441 -14.94 0.95 -17.69
N GLU A 442 -14.92 2.24 -17.31
CA GLU A 442 -14.44 3.32 -18.16
C GLU A 442 -12.94 3.19 -18.45
N LEU A 443 -12.13 2.79 -17.44
CA LEU A 443 -10.71 2.52 -17.64
C LEU A 443 -10.46 1.40 -18.65
N TRP A 444 -11.24 0.32 -18.60
CA TRP A 444 -11.09 -0.80 -19.53
C TRP A 444 -11.57 -0.44 -20.94
N GLU A 445 -12.57 0.43 -21.08
CA GLU A 445 -12.97 0.96 -22.39
C GLU A 445 -11.87 1.82 -23.02
N ILE A 446 -11.36 2.80 -22.27
CA ILE A 446 -10.29 3.69 -22.74
C ILE A 446 -9.00 2.91 -23.00
N GLY A 447 -8.70 1.95 -22.12
CA GLY A 447 -7.58 1.02 -22.20
C GLY A 447 -7.68 -0.01 -23.32
N GLU A 448 -8.84 -0.11 -23.98
CA GLU A 448 -9.15 -1.12 -24.99
C GLU A 448 -9.05 -2.56 -24.44
N THR A 449 -9.20 -2.80 -23.13
CA THR A 449 -9.07 -4.11 -22.48
C THR A 449 -10.37 -4.67 -21.90
N LYS A 450 -11.52 -4.01 -22.11
CA LYS A 450 -12.82 -4.41 -21.55
C LYS A 450 -13.19 -5.88 -21.81
N GLU A 451 -13.01 -6.35 -23.03
CA GLU A 451 -13.31 -7.75 -23.38
C GLU A 451 -12.43 -8.74 -22.60
N GLU A 452 -11.13 -8.47 -22.43
CA GLU A 452 -10.23 -9.32 -21.66
C GLU A 452 -10.55 -9.26 -20.17
N ALA A 453 -10.87 -8.08 -19.64
CA ALA A 453 -11.27 -7.90 -18.24
C ALA A 453 -12.55 -8.69 -17.91
N GLU A 454 -13.58 -8.61 -18.76
CA GLU A 454 -14.83 -9.38 -18.60
C GLU A 454 -14.58 -10.90 -18.66
N LYS A 455 -13.72 -11.37 -19.59
CA LYS A 455 -13.32 -12.78 -19.65
C LYS A 455 -12.61 -13.22 -18.36
N ILE A 456 -11.69 -12.41 -17.85
CA ILE A 456 -10.96 -12.68 -16.60
C ILE A 456 -11.91 -12.76 -15.41
N GLN A 457 -12.85 -11.83 -15.28
CA GLN A 457 -13.89 -11.89 -14.26
C GLN A 457 -14.75 -13.16 -14.40
N GLY A 458 -15.12 -13.51 -15.63
CA GLY A 458 -15.79 -14.76 -15.96
C GLY A 458 -15.01 -15.97 -15.44
N HIS A 459 -13.70 -16.03 -15.69
CA HIS A 459 -12.82 -17.09 -15.21
C HIS A 459 -12.75 -17.15 -13.67
N PHE A 460 -12.66 -16.02 -12.98
CA PHE A 460 -12.72 -15.99 -11.50
C PHE A 460 -14.08 -16.45 -10.96
N LYS A 461 -15.19 -16.18 -11.64
CA LYS A 461 -16.51 -16.68 -11.23
C LYS A 461 -16.64 -18.20 -11.38
N ARG A 462 -16.15 -18.77 -12.48
CA ARG A 462 -16.31 -20.20 -12.80
C ARG A 462 -15.23 -21.12 -12.18
N GLN A 463 -14.04 -20.61 -11.90
CA GLN A 463 -12.91 -21.30 -11.26
C GLN A 463 -12.30 -22.50 -12.05
N ASP A 464 -12.75 -22.80 -13.26
CA ASP A 464 -12.39 -23.97 -14.08
C ASP A 464 -11.73 -23.62 -15.43
N VAL A 465 -10.95 -22.54 -15.49
CA VAL A 465 -10.25 -22.10 -16.71
C VAL A 465 -9.30 -23.17 -17.29
N THR A 466 -9.38 -23.38 -18.61
CA THR A 466 -8.56 -24.35 -19.35
C THR A 466 -7.23 -23.74 -19.85
N GLN A 467 -6.25 -24.59 -20.19
CA GLN A 467 -4.98 -24.14 -20.77
C GLN A 467 -5.16 -23.41 -22.11
N LYS A 468 -6.13 -23.86 -22.91
CA LYS A 468 -6.47 -23.25 -24.21
C LYS A 468 -7.03 -21.85 -24.03
N GLU A 469 -8.00 -21.67 -23.11
CA GLU A 469 -8.55 -20.36 -22.78
C GLU A 469 -7.46 -19.39 -22.27
N LEU A 470 -6.53 -19.87 -21.42
CA LEU A 470 -5.40 -19.06 -20.96
C LEU A 470 -4.49 -18.61 -22.11
N ALA A 471 -4.18 -19.50 -23.05
CA ALA A 471 -3.32 -19.19 -24.19
C ALA A 471 -3.97 -18.16 -25.13
N GLU A 472 -5.27 -18.31 -25.41
CA GLU A 472 -6.03 -17.37 -26.22
C GLU A 472 -6.13 -15.99 -25.55
N LEU A 473 -6.35 -15.97 -24.23
CA LEU A 473 -6.42 -14.75 -23.44
C LEU A 473 -5.07 -14.02 -23.38
N SER A 474 -3.97 -14.72 -23.09
CA SER A 474 -2.62 -14.12 -23.08
C SER A 474 -2.27 -13.52 -24.44
N LYS A 475 -2.54 -14.24 -25.53
CA LYS A 475 -2.29 -13.74 -26.90
C LYS A 475 -3.08 -12.45 -27.20
N ALA A 476 -4.33 -12.36 -26.75
CA ALA A 476 -5.15 -11.16 -26.93
C ALA A 476 -4.59 -9.97 -26.13
N ILE A 477 -4.21 -10.20 -24.87
CA ILE A 477 -3.60 -9.18 -24.00
C ILE A 477 -2.26 -8.70 -24.57
N GLU A 478 -1.40 -9.62 -24.99
CA GLU A 478 -0.10 -9.31 -25.59
C GLU A 478 -0.25 -8.45 -26.85
N ALA A 479 -1.19 -8.78 -27.73
CA ALA A 479 -1.45 -7.99 -28.93
C ALA A 479 -1.85 -6.54 -28.62
N LYS A 480 -2.56 -6.31 -27.51
CA LYS A 480 -2.95 -4.97 -27.04
C LYS A 480 -1.79 -4.26 -26.37
N PHE A 481 -1.08 -4.95 -25.48
CA PHE A 481 0.10 -4.46 -24.78
C PHE A 481 1.19 -3.96 -25.75
N ARG A 482 1.50 -4.74 -26.79
CA ARG A 482 2.53 -4.42 -27.80
C ARG A 482 2.27 -3.14 -28.61
N LYS A 483 1.03 -2.62 -28.63
CA LYS A 483 0.74 -1.33 -29.26
C LYS A 483 1.29 -0.14 -28.49
N TRP A 484 1.50 -0.30 -27.19
CA TRP A 484 1.82 0.78 -26.26
C TRP A 484 3.23 0.65 -25.66
N PHE A 485 3.70 -0.58 -25.47
CA PHE A 485 4.99 -0.86 -24.87
C PHE A 485 6.18 -0.53 -25.79
N ASN A 486 7.21 0.11 -25.21
CA ASN A 486 8.55 0.25 -25.76
C ASN A 486 9.57 -0.37 -24.80
N ASP A 487 10.69 -0.90 -25.31
CA ASP A 487 11.78 -1.42 -24.47
C ASP A 487 12.27 -0.38 -23.43
N THR A 488 12.21 0.92 -23.74
CA THR A 488 12.59 2.00 -22.81
C THR A 488 11.70 2.04 -21.56
N ASP A 489 10.46 1.56 -21.64
CA ASP A 489 9.54 1.45 -20.50
C ASP A 489 10.08 0.46 -19.46
N TYR A 490 10.66 -0.64 -19.94
CA TYR A 490 11.26 -1.64 -19.08
C TYR A 490 12.54 -1.13 -18.42
N LEU A 491 13.40 -0.43 -19.16
CA LEU A 491 14.58 0.23 -18.58
C LEU A 491 14.18 1.25 -17.50
N LEU A 492 13.18 2.08 -17.79
CA LEU A 492 12.63 3.04 -16.82
C LEU A 492 12.09 2.33 -15.57
N PHE A 493 11.39 1.20 -15.76
CA PHE A 493 10.91 0.40 -14.65
C PHE A 493 12.06 -0.09 -13.75
N LEU A 494 13.15 -0.62 -14.33
CA LEU A 494 14.32 -1.05 -13.55
C LEU A 494 14.98 0.10 -12.79
N GLU A 495 15.16 1.27 -13.43
CA GLU A 495 15.70 2.46 -12.77
C GLU A 495 14.83 2.92 -11.59
N ASN A 496 13.51 2.86 -11.74
CA ASN A 496 12.57 3.18 -10.66
C ASN A 496 12.63 2.13 -9.54
N MET A 497 12.77 0.85 -9.88
CA MET A 497 12.98 -0.22 -8.90
C MET A 497 14.28 -0.04 -8.12
N GLU A 498 15.36 0.46 -8.74
CA GLU A 498 16.60 0.80 -8.03
C GLU A 498 16.41 1.97 -7.06
N LYS A 499 15.67 3.02 -7.46
CA LYS A 499 15.34 4.16 -6.57
C LYS A 499 14.55 3.73 -5.35
N MET A 500 13.62 2.79 -5.51
CA MET A 500 12.87 2.18 -4.41
C MET A 500 13.71 1.20 -3.59
N GLY A 501 14.94 0.91 -4.03
CA GLY A 501 15.80 -0.13 -3.49
C GLY A 501 15.19 -1.53 -3.63
N GLN A 502 14.25 -1.75 -4.54
CA GLN A 502 13.56 -3.03 -4.73
C GLN A 502 14.10 -3.85 -5.91
N LEU A 503 15.08 -3.33 -6.65
CA LEU A 503 15.67 -4.05 -7.79
C LEU A 503 16.29 -5.40 -7.40
N GLU A 504 16.97 -5.47 -6.24
CA GLU A 504 17.53 -6.72 -5.70
C GLU A 504 16.47 -7.80 -5.38
N THR A 505 15.18 -7.44 -5.34
CA THR A 505 14.08 -8.39 -5.09
C THR A 505 13.67 -9.16 -6.34
N LEU A 506 14.08 -8.68 -7.52
CA LEU A 506 13.85 -9.37 -8.78
C LEU A 506 14.82 -10.56 -8.91
N THR A 507 14.38 -11.59 -9.62
CA THR A 507 15.26 -12.63 -10.16
C THR A 507 16.39 -11.98 -10.94
N ASP A 508 17.63 -12.42 -10.67
CA ASP A 508 18.86 -11.81 -11.19
C ASP A 508 19.05 -10.33 -10.84
N GLY A 509 18.44 -9.84 -9.75
CA GLY A 509 18.48 -8.43 -9.34
C GLY A 509 19.88 -7.84 -9.24
N LYS A 510 20.90 -8.60 -8.86
CA LYS A 510 22.31 -8.15 -8.89
C LYS A 510 22.83 -7.89 -10.32
N GLN A 511 22.45 -8.74 -11.27
CA GLN A 511 22.81 -8.58 -12.68
C GLN A 511 22.08 -7.38 -13.28
N LEU A 512 20.80 -7.20 -12.94
CA LEU A 512 20.00 -6.04 -13.35
C LEU A 512 20.53 -4.73 -12.76
N GLN A 513 20.98 -4.75 -11.50
CA GLN A 513 21.62 -3.58 -10.87
C GLN A 513 22.90 -3.18 -11.60
N GLU A 514 23.72 -4.15 -12.02
CA GLU A 514 24.89 -3.86 -12.85
C GLU A 514 24.48 -3.29 -14.22
N ALA A 515 23.41 -3.79 -14.85
CA ALA A 515 22.89 -3.23 -16.10
C ALA A 515 22.44 -1.76 -15.95
N VAL A 516 21.72 -1.44 -14.87
CA VAL A 516 21.32 -0.06 -14.55
C VAL A 516 22.55 0.81 -14.31
N ARG A 517 23.52 0.33 -13.54
CA ARG A 517 24.77 1.06 -13.28
C ARG A 517 25.59 1.30 -14.56
N LEU A 518 25.70 0.31 -15.44
CA LEU A 518 26.37 0.45 -16.73
C LEU A 518 25.63 1.46 -17.61
N THR A 519 24.30 1.47 -17.57
CA THR A 519 23.48 2.47 -18.25
C THR A 519 23.82 3.89 -17.78
N GLU A 520 23.90 4.12 -16.48
CA GLU A 520 24.32 5.41 -15.90
C GLU A 520 25.73 5.80 -16.38
N GLN A 521 26.70 4.87 -16.30
CA GLN A 521 28.07 5.13 -16.75
C GLN A 521 28.16 5.50 -18.23
N ILE A 522 27.43 4.78 -19.10
CA ILE A 522 27.39 5.09 -20.54
C ILE A 522 26.77 6.46 -20.77
N THR A 523 25.65 6.75 -20.12
CA THR A 523 24.89 7.99 -20.34
C THR A 523 25.61 9.23 -19.80
N GLU A 524 26.43 9.11 -18.75
CA GLU A 524 27.31 10.19 -18.24
C GLU A 524 28.50 10.50 -19.17
N LEU A 525 28.91 9.53 -20.00
CA LEU A 525 30.04 9.69 -20.93
C LEU A 525 29.64 10.40 -22.23
N VAL A 526 28.35 10.55 -22.50
CA VAL A 526 27.85 11.07 -23.78
C VAL A 526 27.14 12.42 -23.62
N PRO A 527 27.14 13.26 -24.69
CA PRO A 527 26.40 14.51 -24.68
C PRO A 527 24.89 14.27 -24.47
N ARG A 528 24.24 15.19 -23.74
CA ARG A 528 22.82 15.07 -23.36
C ARG A 528 21.89 14.93 -24.57
N GLU A 529 22.23 15.55 -25.69
CA GLU A 529 21.47 15.46 -26.94
C GLU A 529 21.56 14.08 -27.63
N GLN A 530 22.52 13.24 -27.24
CA GLN A 530 22.71 11.88 -27.76
C GLN A 530 22.21 10.79 -26.80
N THR A 531 21.95 11.13 -25.55
CA THR A 531 21.55 10.20 -24.48
C THR A 531 20.34 9.35 -24.86
N GLU A 532 19.28 9.95 -25.41
CA GLU A 532 18.05 9.21 -25.75
C GLU A 532 18.27 8.11 -26.79
N LYS A 533 19.07 8.39 -27.82
CA LYS A 533 19.41 7.39 -28.86
C LYS A 533 20.16 6.19 -28.27
N ILE A 534 21.06 6.47 -27.34
CA ILE A 534 21.85 5.43 -26.68
C ILE A 534 20.99 4.64 -25.70
N ARG A 535 20.11 5.31 -24.96
CA ARG A 535 19.13 4.67 -24.07
C ARG A 535 18.22 3.71 -24.83
N GLU A 536 17.83 4.03 -26.06
CA GLU A 536 17.04 3.11 -26.89
C GLU A 536 17.80 1.80 -27.20
N ALA A 537 19.10 1.89 -27.55
CA ALA A 537 19.93 0.71 -27.80
C ALA A 537 20.14 -0.11 -26.52
N ILE A 538 20.42 0.55 -25.40
CA ILE A 538 20.54 -0.08 -24.06
C ILE A 538 19.26 -0.83 -23.70
N ALA A 539 18.12 -0.16 -23.85
CA ALA A 539 16.82 -0.73 -23.52
C ALA A 539 16.52 -1.97 -24.36
N MET A 540 16.79 -1.91 -25.67
CA MET A 540 16.65 -3.07 -26.55
C MET A 540 17.57 -4.21 -26.09
N ALA A 541 18.85 -3.95 -25.82
CA ALA A 541 19.78 -4.97 -25.36
C ALA A 541 19.29 -5.67 -24.07
N ILE A 542 18.88 -4.90 -23.05
CA ILE A 542 18.36 -5.44 -21.79
C ILE A 542 17.05 -6.23 -21.98
N SER A 543 16.21 -5.80 -22.93
CA SER A 543 14.95 -6.47 -23.26
C SER A 543 15.18 -7.80 -24.00
N ARG A 544 16.15 -7.86 -24.93
CA ARG A 544 16.39 -9.04 -25.77
C ARG A 544 17.24 -10.10 -25.10
N TYR A 545 18.25 -9.70 -24.33
CA TYR A 545 19.17 -10.63 -23.64
C TYR A 545 18.69 -11.06 -22.25
N LYS A 546 17.42 -10.84 -21.96
CA LYS A 546 16.87 -10.92 -20.60
C LYS A 546 17.04 -12.25 -19.86
N GLU A 547 16.89 -13.37 -20.56
CA GLU A 547 17.02 -14.72 -19.98
C GLU A 547 18.38 -15.36 -20.35
N GLN A 548 19.19 -14.65 -21.14
CA GLN A 548 20.43 -15.19 -21.70
C GLN A 548 21.59 -14.94 -20.75
N HIS A 549 22.37 -15.99 -20.52
CA HIS A 549 23.54 -15.98 -19.66
C HIS A 549 24.77 -16.43 -20.42
N ARG A 550 25.88 -15.74 -20.19
CA ARG A 550 27.21 -16.08 -20.72
C ARG A 550 27.75 -17.35 -20.03
N GLU A 551 28.73 -17.98 -20.66
CA GLU A 551 29.54 -19.05 -20.06
C GLU A 551 30.28 -18.53 -18.81
N GLY A 552 29.68 -18.75 -17.63
CA GLY A 552 30.08 -18.12 -16.37
C GLY A 552 28.92 -17.56 -15.53
N GLY A 553 27.69 -17.56 -16.09
CA GLY A 553 26.46 -17.20 -15.37
C GLY A 553 26.16 -15.71 -15.27
N GLU A 554 26.84 -14.86 -16.04
CA GLU A 554 26.54 -13.42 -16.13
C GLU A 554 25.47 -13.16 -17.20
N MET A 555 24.56 -12.22 -16.95
CA MET A 555 23.54 -11.85 -17.94
C MET A 555 24.21 -11.28 -19.21
N TYR A 556 23.81 -11.74 -20.39
CA TYR A 556 24.43 -11.34 -21.67
C TYR A 556 24.32 -9.82 -21.91
N ALA A 557 23.23 -9.19 -21.45
CA ALA A 557 23.09 -7.73 -21.48
C ALA A 557 24.26 -7.00 -20.81
N ASN A 558 24.84 -7.53 -19.72
CA ASN A 558 25.97 -6.88 -19.05
C ASN A 558 27.24 -6.86 -19.90
N HIS A 559 27.46 -7.88 -20.75
CA HIS A 559 28.58 -7.90 -21.71
C HIS A 559 28.43 -6.76 -22.73
N VAL A 560 27.31 -6.70 -23.44
CA VAL A 560 27.11 -5.71 -24.50
C VAL A 560 27.09 -4.28 -23.96
N LEU A 561 26.64 -4.08 -22.71
CA LEU A 561 26.71 -2.78 -22.03
C LEU A 561 28.16 -2.42 -21.63
N ARG A 562 29.00 -3.37 -21.24
CA ARG A 562 30.44 -3.09 -21.03
C ARG A 562 31.14 -2.69 -22.33
N VAL A 563 30.83 -3.39 -23.43
CA VAL A 563 31.32 -3.02 -24.77
C VAL A 563 30.85 -1.60 -25.13
N GLY A 564 29.57 -1.30 -24.90
CA GLY A 564 29.00 0.05 -25.05
C GLY A 564 29.69 1.11 -24.20
N ARG A 565 30.04 0.80 -22.94
CA ARG A 565 30.78 1.71 -22.05
C ARG A 565 32.17 2.02 -22.60
N ARG A 566 32.93 1.01 -23.03
CA ARG A 566 34.23 1.24 -23.68
C ARG A 566 34.09 2.05 -24.95
N ALA A 567 33.04 1.81 -25.72
CA ALA A 567 32.75 2.58 -26.92
C ALA A 567 32.46 4.05 -26.58
N ALA A 568 31.74 4.34 -25.49
CA ALA A 568 31.50 5.70 -25.01
C ALA A 568 32.78 6.40 -24.52
N GLU A 569 33.66 5.69 -23.80
CA GLU A 569 34.98 6.19 -23.38
C GLU A 569 35.85 6.56 -24.60
N LEU A 570 35.90 5.67 -25.59
CA LEU A 570 36.64 5.89 -26.83
C LEU A 570 36.04 7.03 -27.65
N ALA A 571 34.71 7.06 -27.79
CA ALA A 571 33.99 8.12 -28.50
C ALA A 571 34.28 9.50 -27.91
N LYS A 572 34.30 9.61 -26.58
CA LYS A 572 34.64 10.84 -25.87
C LYS A 572 36.08 11.29 -26.14
N SER A 573 37.03 10.36 -26.20
CA SER A 573 38.45 10.69 -26.42
C SER A 573 38.80 10.98 -27.88
N GLN A 574 38.11 10.35 -28.84
CA GLN A 574 38.42 10.43 -30.27
C GLN A 574 37.39 11.24 -31.09
N GLY A 575 36.32 11.75 -30.46
CA GLY A 575 35.27 12.51 -31.13
C GLY A 575 34.37 11.65 -32.03
N LEU A 576 34.09 10.40 -31.64
CA LEU A 576 33.16 9.53 -32.37
C LEU A 576 31.71 9.83 -31.95
N GLY A 577 30.75 9.59 -32.85
CA GLY A 577 29.33 9.88 -32.60
C GLY A 577 28.54 8.72 -31.97
N ALA A 578 27.30 9.01 -31.55
CA ALA A 578 26.36 8.05 -30.97
C ALA A 578 26.20 6.73 -31.76
N ASP A 579 26.24 6.79 -33.10
CA ASP A 579 26.08 5.60 -33.95
C ASP A 579 27.11 4.51 -33.63
N PHE A 580 28.33 4.89 -33.25
CA PHE A 580 29.37 3.94 -32.84
C PHE A 580 29.01 3.24 -31.54
N ILE A 581 28.50 3.99 -30.56
CA ILE A 581 28.10 3.47 -29.24
C ILE A 581 26.87 2.58 -29.39
N GLN A 582 25.88 2.99 -30.18
CA GLN A 582 24.69 2.19 -30.47
C GLN A 582 25.07 0.87 -31.16
N ALA A 583 25.92 0.92 -32.19
CA ALA A 583 26.40 -0.29 -32.86
C ALA A 583 27.21 -1.21 -31.92
N ALA A 584 28.00 -0.63 -31.00
CA ALA A 584 28.72 -1.39 -29.98
C ALA A 584 27.78 -2.12 -29.01
N ILE A 585 26.68 -1.48 -28.58
CA ILE A 585 25.66 -2.11 -27.71
C ILE A 585 24.88 -3.19 -28.46
N LEU A 586 24.65 -3.01 -29.76
CA LEU A 586 23.82 -3.90 -30.58
C LEU A 586 24.62 -4.95 -31.37
N HIS A 587 25.93 -5.06 -31.17
CA HIS A 587 26.81 -5.81 -32.09
C HIS A 587 26.41 -7.28 -32.31
N ASP A 588 25.95 -7.96 -31.25
CA ASP A 588 25.52 -9.38 -31.29
C ASP A 588 24.00 -9.55 -31.47
N ILE A 589 23.23 -8.47 -31.60
CA ILE A 589 21.76 -8.52 -31.49
C ILE A 589 21.11 -9.39 -32.57
N LEU A 590 21.71 -9.46 -33.76
CA LEU A 590 21.22 -10.25 -34.89
C LEU A 590 21.64 -11.73 -34.80
N GLU A 591 22.71 -12.04 -34.06
CA GLU A 591 23.22 -13.41 -33.91
C GLU A 591 22.45 -14.15 -32.82
N ASP A 592 22.35 -13.53 -31.66
CA ASP A 592 21.96 -14.22 -30.43
C ASP A 592 20.49 -14.02 -30.05
N THR A 593 19.74 -13.24 -30.84
CA THR A 593 18.35 -12.90 -30.51
C THR A 593 17.43 -13.03 -31.73
N PRO A 594 16.10 -13.17 -31.54
CA PRO A 594 15.13 -13.20 -32.65
C PRO A 594 14.98 -11.86 -33.40
N THR A 595 15.85 -10.88 -33.16
CA THR A 595 15.80 -9.54 -33.77
C THR A 595 16.10 -9.64 -35.25
N THR A 596 15.35 -8.90 -36.07
CA THR A 596 15.54 -8.87 -37.53
C THR A 596 16.31 -7.64 -37.99
N GLU A 597 16.97 -7.73 -39.15
CA GLU A 597 17.61 -6.57 -39.79
C GLU A 597 16.63 -5.40 -40.00
N GLU A 598 15.37 -5.69 -40.34
CA GLU A 598 14.32 -4.68 -40.54
C GLU A 598 13.96 -3.96 -39.23
N GLU A 599 13.94 -4.69 -38.12
CA GLU A 599 13.73 -4.06 -36.81
C GLU A 599 14.88 -3.10 -36.47
N VAL A 600 16.13 -3.52 -36.68
CA VAL A 600 17.30 -2.65 -36.42
C VAL A 600 17.28 -1.44 -37.35
N ARG A 601 16.97 -1.62 -38.64
CA ARG A 601 16.85 -0.53 -39.62
C ARG A 601 15.78 0.48 -39.24
N SER A 602 14.59 0.01 -38.87
CA SER A 602 13.46 0.90 -38.56
C SER A 602 13.67 1.73 -37.30
N ARG A 603 14.37 1.17 -36.30
CA ARG A 603 14.64 1.84 -35.01
C ARG A 603 15.90 2.71 -35.04
N PHE A 604 17.00 2.19 -35.59
CA PHE A 604 18.32 2.81 -35.48
C PHE A 604 18.84 3.37 -36.82
N GLY A 605 18.23 3.01 -37.94
CA GLY A 605 18.61 3.45 -39.26
C GLY A 605 19.66 2.58 -39.94
N GLU A 606 19.80 2.77 -41.25
CA GLU A 606 20.62 1.93 -42.13
C GLU A 606 22.10 1.88 -41.71
N LYS A 607 22.67 3.00 -41.27
CA LYS A 607 24.08 3.06 -40.90
C LYS A 607 24.44 2.14 -39.73
N ILE A 608 23.56 2.05 -38.72
CA ILE A 608 23.79 1.19 -37.56
C ILE A 608 23.58 -0.28 -37.97
N LEU A 609 22.55 -0.57 -38.78
CA LEU A 609 22.36 -1.90 -39.33
C LEU A 609 23.60 -2.39 -40.10
N GLU A 610 24.16 -1.59 -40.99
CA GLU A 610 25.33 -2.00 -41.79
C GLU A 610 26.54 -2.32 -40.92
N ILE A 611 26.75 -1.58 -39.81
CA ILE A 611 27.82 -1.88 -38.86
C ILE A 611 27.52 -3.20 -38.11
N VAL A 612 26.32 -3.32 -37.53
CA VAL A 612 25.91 -4.52 -36.77
C VAL A 612 25.99 -5.76 -37.67
N LYS A 613 25.42 -5.70 -38.87
CA LYS A 613 25.47 -6.77 -39.87
C LYS A 613 26.90 -7.12 -40.27
N ALA A 614 27.79 -6.14 -40.41
CA ALA A 614 29.19 -6.41 -40.74
C ALA A 614 29.90 -7.18 -39.62
N VAL A 615 29.55 -6.93 -38.35
CA VAL A 615 30.10 -7.63 -37.18
C VAL A 615 29.30 -8.85 -36.75
N SER A 616 28.15 -9.14 -37.37
CA SER A 616 27.39 -10.36 -37.11
C SER A 616 27.87 -11.54 -37.95
N HIS A 617 28.10 -12.73 -37.40
CA HIS A 617 28.35 -13.98 -38.12
C HIS A 617 27.14 -14.37 -38.99
N LYS A 618 27.40 -14.94 -40.18
CA LYS A 618 26.34 -15.39 -41.09
C LYS A 618 25.82 -16.79 -40.77
N ASP A 619 26.72 -17.64 -40.30
CA ASP A 619 26.47 -19.02 -39.92
C ASP A 619 27.58 -19.46 -38.95
N GLU A 620 27.34 -20.55 -38.21
CA GLU A 620 28.25 -21.05 -37.16
C GLU A 620 29.62 -21.50 -37.71
N ASP A 621 29.72 -21.75 -39.01
CA ASP A 621 30.92 -22.30 -39.68
C ASP A 621 31.69 -21.24 -40.51
N GLU A 622 31.30 -19.96 -40.45
CA GLU A 622 31.94 -18.89 -41.23
C GLU A 622 33.43 -18.78 -40.83
N PRO A 623 34.38 -18.96 -41.77
CA PRO A 623 35.80 -18.90 -41.43
C PRO A 623 36.20 -17.52 -40.89
N ASP A 624 37.02 -17.48 -39.84
CA ASP A 624 37.49 -16.24 -39.20
C ASP A 624 38.09 -15.23 -40.20
N GLU A 625 38.81 -15.70 -41.22
CA GLU A 625 39.36 -14.83 -42.25
C GLU A 625 38.27 -14.16 -43.11
N GLU A 626 37.21 -14.89 -43.47
CA GLU A 626 36.10 -14.34 -44.25
C GLU A 626 35.29 -13.34 -43.42
N TYR A 627 34.99 -13.71 -42.18
CA TYR A 627 34.30 -12.87 -41.21
C TYR A 627 35.06 -11.56 -40.92
N LEU A 628 36.35 -11.64 -40.56
CA LEU A 628 37.16 -10.45 -40.24
C LEU A 628 37.39 -9.56 -41.46
N ASN A 629 37.52 -10.14 -42.67
CA ASN A 629 37.58 -9.35 -43.90
C ASN A 629 36.25 -8.62 -44.18
N ARG A 630 35.11 -9.20 -43.80
CA ARG A 630 33.79 -8.55 -43.90
C ARG A 630 33.65 -7.42 -42.88
N VAL A 631 34.10 -7.62 -41.64
CA VAL A 631 34.20 -6.55 -40.64
C VAL A 631 35.03 -5.38 -41.17
N ALA A 632 36.19 -5.65 -41.77
CA ALA A 632 37.04 -4.62 -42.36
C ALA A 632 36.35 -3.86 -43.52
N LYS A 633 35.59 -4.56 -44.37
CA LYS A 633 34.78 -3.95 -45.44
C LYS A 633 33.61 -3.11 -44.90
N GLY A 634 33.10 -3.42 -43.71
CA GLY A 634 32.09 -2.62 -42.99
C GLY A 634 32.62 -1.26 -42.50
N GLY A 635 33.92 -1.01 -42.62
CA GLY A 635 34.55 0.28 -42.32
C GLY A 635 35.09 0.39 -40.90
N ASN A 636 35.71 1.53 -40.61
CA ASN A 636 36.48 1.74 -39.38
C ASN A 636 35.66 1.53 -38.08
N LEU A 637 34.39 1.92 -38.08
CA LEU A 637 33.53 1.74 -36.90
C LEU A 637 33.25 0.26 -36.62
N ALA A 638 33.04 -0.57 -37.66
CA ALA A 638 32.84 -2.02 -37.49
C ALA A 638 34.09 -2.70 -36.91
N VAL A 639 35.28 -2.31 -37.39
CA VAL A 639 36.57 -2.78 -36.87
C VAL A 639 36.72 -2.41 -35.39
N LEU A 640 36.45 -1.15 -35.02
CA LEU A 640 36.52 -0.70 -33.63
C LEU A 640 35.51 -1.41 -32.74
N VAL A 641 34.26 -1.61 -33.19
CA VAL A 641 33.26 -2.38 -32.43
C VAL A 641 33.77 -3.78 -32.16
N LYS A 642 34.29 -4.48 -33.18
CA LYS A 642 34.77 -5.84 -32.99
C LYS A 642 36.03 -5.93 -32.13
N ARG A 643 36.91 -4.91 -32.18
CA ARG A 643 38.05 -4.79 -31.26
C ARG A 643 37.56 -4.72 -29.81
N LEU A 644 36.59 -3.84 -29.53
CA LEU A 644 36.05 -3.65 -28.18
C LEU A 644 35.34 -4.91 -27.66
N ASP A 645 34.51 -5.55 -28.49
CA ASP A 645 33.91 -6.85 -28.17
C ASP A 645 35.01 -7.87 -27.81
N ARG A 646 36.08 -7.95 -28.60
CA ARG A 646 37.14 -8.92 -28.33
C ARG A 646 37.89 -8.67 -27.03
N LEU A 647 38.13 -7.41 -26.71
CA LEU A 647 38.77 -7.04 -25.44
C LEU A 647 37.88 -7.33 -24.22
N GLU A 648 36.56 -7.20 -24.34
CA GLU A 648 35.63 -7.63 -23.28
C GLU A 648 35.50 -9.15 -23.21
N ASN A 649 35.51 -9.87 -24.34
CA ASN A 649 35.57 -11.33 -24.34
C ASN A 649 36.81 -11.84 -23.59
N LEU A 650 37.99 -11.24 -23.81
CA LEU A 650 39.20 -11.56 -23.05
C LEU A 650 39.05 -11.28 -21.53
N ASN A 651 38.32 -10.23 -21.17
CA ASN A 651 38.03 -9.92 -19.77
C ASN A 651 37.09 -10.96 -19.13
N ASP A 652 36.04 -11.37 -19.84
CA ASP A 652 35.08 -12.40 -19.42
C ASP A 652 35.75 -13.76 -19.21
N LEU A 653 36.74 -14.09 -20.04
CA LEU A 653 37.50 -15.33 -19.94
C LEU A 653 38.15 -15.53 -18.56
N ASN A 654 38.45 -14.47 -17.80
CA ASN A 654 38.96 -14.57 -16.44
C ASN A 654 38.00 -15.31 -15.48
N LYS A 655 36.70 -15.30 -15.76
CA LYS A 655 35.65 -15.97 -14.97
C LYS A 655 35.24 -17.33 -15.56
N ALA A 656 35.59 -17.60 -16.82
CA ALA A 656 35.21 -18.83 -17.51
C ALA A 656 36.00 -20.06 -17.01
N PRO A 657 35.47 -21.30 -17.16
CA PRO A 657 36.20 -22.54 -16.86
C PRO A 657 37.54 -22.64 -17.62
N LYS A 658 38.56 -23.22 -16.99
CA LYS A 658 39.94 -23.28 -17.53
C LYS A 658 40.00 -23.88 -18.95
N GLU A 659 39.31 -24.99 -19.19
CA GLU A 659 39.32 -25.65 -20.50
C GLU A 659 38.71 -24.77 -21.60
N PHE A 660 37.58 -24.12 -21.31
CA PHE A 660 36.94 -23.17 -22.23
C PHE A 660 37.86 -21.97 -22.50
N ARG A 661 38.45 -21.42 -21.44
CA ARG A 661 39.41 -20.31 -21.52
C ARG A 661 40.62 -20.64 -22.39
N LEU A 662 41.29 -21.77 -22.15
CA LEU A 662 42.45 -22.19 -22.94
C LEU A 662 42.11 -22.40 -24.41
N ARG A 663 40.93 -22.99 -24.71
CA ARG A 663 40.46 -23.16 -26.07
C ARG A 663 40.28 -21.80 -26.77
N LYS A 664 39.56 -20.88 -26.14
CA LYS A 664 39.30 -19.53 -26.69
C LYS A 664 40.57 -18.69 -26.84
N LEU A 665 41.52 -18.79 -25.90
CA LEU A 665 42.82 -18.10 -26.03
C LEU A 665 43.64 -18.62 -27.22
N ARG A 666 43.61 -19.94 -27.49
CA ARG A 666 44.29 -20.52 -28.66
C ARG A 666 43.62 -20.16 -29.99
N GLU A 667 42.29 -20.13 -30.02
CA GLU A 667 41.54 -19.60 -31.19
C GLU A 667 41.96 -18.14 -31.46
N LEU A 668 42.08 -17.33 -30.41
CA LEU A 668 42.53 -15.94 -30.52
C LEU A 668 43.96 -15.82 -31.04
N GLU A 669 44.89 -16.62 -30.50
CA GLU A 669 46.29 -16.66 -30.95
C GLU A 669 46.38 -16.93 -32.46
N GLN A 670 45.54 -17.83 -32.99
CA GLN A 670 45.47 -18.13 -34.42
C GLN A 670 44.90 -16.99 -35.27
N ALA A 671 44.01 -16.16 -34.70
CA ALA A 671 43.40 -15.04 -35.40
C ALA A 671 44.29 -13.77 -35.40
N ILE A 672 45.31 -13.65 -34.53
CA ILE A 672 46.18 -12.47 -34.43
C ILE A 672 46.78 -12.03 -35.78
N PRO A 673 47.34 -12.90 -36.64
CA PRO A 673 47.88 -12.49 -37.93
C PRO A 673 46.83 -11.85 -38.85
N ILE A 674 45.57 -12.26 -38.74
CA ILE A 674 44.47 -11.65 -39.50
C ILE A 674 44.19 -10.25 -38.94
N TRP A 675 44.11 -10.13 -37.62
CA TRP A 675 43.94 -8.86 -36.91
C TRP A 675 45.05 -7.85 -37.23
N GLN A 676 46.31 -8.27 -37.27
CA GLN A 676 47.44 -7.40 -37.61
C GLN A 676 47.31 -6.76 -39.00
N ARG A 677 46.56 -7.38 -39.93
CA ARG A 677 46.29 -6.82 -41.26
C ARG A 677 45.16 -5.77 -41.26
N ILE A 678 44.16 -5.93 -40.40
CA ILE A 678 42.94 -5.12 -40.40
C ILE A 678 42.93 -4.01 -39.33
N ASP A 679 43.54 -4.25 -38.17
CA ASP A 679 43.65 -3.33 -37.03
C ASP A 679 44.97 -3.63 -36.29
N PRO A 680 46.11 -3.10 -36.80
CA PRO A 680 47.42 -3.36 -36.21
C PRO A 680 47.52 -2.94 -34.73
N GLU A 681 46.83 -1.87 -34.35
CA GLU A 681 46.85 -1.36 -32.98
C GLU A 681 46.07 -2.27 -32.04
N GLY A 682 44.84 -2.65 -32.40
CA GLY A 682 44.05 -3.60 -31.63
C GLY A 682 44.68 -4.98 -31.55
N ALA A 683 45.31 -5.44 -32.63
CA ALA A 683 46.05 -6.70 -32.66
C ALA A 683 47.16 -6.74 -31.59
N ALA A 684 47.95 -5.68 -31.47
CA ALA A 684 49.03 -5.60 -30.49
C ALA A 684 48.51 -5.67 -29.04
N GLU A 685 47.37 -5.04 -28.77
CA GLU A 685 46.72 -5.08 -27.45
C GLU A 685 46.15 -6.47 -27.13
N ILE A 686 45.40 -7.05 -28.08
CA ILE A 686 44.81 -8.39 -27.95
C ILE A 686 45.90 -9.45 -27.78
N GLU A 687 46.97 -9.39 -28.57
CA GLU A 687 48.12 -10.30 -28.51
C GLU A 687 48.78 -10.26 -27.14
N LYS A 688 49.04 -9.05 -26.62
CA LYS A 688 49.64 -8.87 -25.29
C LYS A 688 48.80 -9.53 -24.19
N ILE A 689 47.49 -9.24 -24.14
CA ILE A 689 46.60 -9.79 -23.11
C ILE A 689 46.48 -11.32 -23.25
N THR A 690 46.37 -11.81 -24.49
CA THR A 690 46.25 -13.25 -24.78
C THR A 690 47.49 -14.01 -24.28
N HIS A 691 48.70 -13.52 -24.60
CA HIS A 691 49.94 -14.11 -24.11
C HIS A 691 50.07 -14.06 -22.59
N GLU A 692 49.73 -12.92 -21.97
CA GLU A 692 49.73 -12.79 -20.50
C GLU A 692 48.78 -13.82 -19.85
N MET A 693 47.59 -14.04 -20.40
CA MET A 693 46.65 -15.04 -19.88
C MET A 693 47.12 -16.47 -20.11
N LEU A 694 47.64 -16.80 -21.31
CA LEU A 694 48.19 -18.13 -21.60
C LEU A 694 49.35 -18.47 -20.66
N SER A 695 50.23 -17.51 -20.38
CA SER A 695 51.37 -17.70 -19.48
C SER A 695 50.99 -17.94 -18.01
N LYS A 696 49.83 -17.45 -17.57
CA LYS A 696 49.30 -17.71 -16.22
C LYS A 696 48.67 -19.09 -16.09
N GLU A 697 48.29 -19.70 -17.20
CA GLU A 697 47.59 -21.00 -17.25
C GLU A 697 48.54 -22.19 -17.46
N SER A 698 49.73 -21.93 -18.03
CA SER A 698 50.88 -22.84 -18.15
C SER A 698 51.62 -22.97 -16.84
#